data_AF-A0A3M1C9K7-F1
#
_entry.id   AF-A0A3M1C9K7-F1
#
_cell.length_a   1.000
_cell.length_b   1.000
_cell.length_c   1.000
_cell.angle_alpha   90.00
_cell.angle_beta   90.00
_cell.angle_gamma   90.00
#
_symmetry.space_group_name_H-M   'P 1'
#
loop_
_entity.id
_entity.type
_entity.pdbx_description
1 polymer ?
#
loop_
_entity_poly.entity_id
_entity_poly.type
_entity_poly.pdbx_seq_one_letter_code
_entity_poly.pdbx_strand_id
1 'polypeptide(L)'
;MELYFLILLIVIMATALGSGYPVAFALPGAAILTIGIASAAGWLFAGNVDAYFHSGGAQQWLSAGVTNLRGVYWEVERDTLIAIPLFIFMGIMLQRSKIAEDLLVTMAQLFGPVPGGLGISVVFVGALLAATTGIVGATVVAMGLISLPAMMRNKYSTPLATGTIAASGTLGQIIPPSIVLIILADQLASAADQASTMRKALYKTATGEISMPSLFGVAGTSAGEMFLGAFLPGLVLVGLYMVYILIFAILRPKSAPAVPYEGKYDFAFWRKVFVTLIPPLALIFLVLGSIIAGIATVNQAGAIGAAGAVIMAGYRIPEERTRWLYAPATLALVALAILAYALSNFEMNVKAMDTPADRLGITLGVIGTVLFLVGLVWSGLRAFRINDTLHNVMLETAKTTSLVFIILLGAAMLTAAFRAFGGEDLVREFLISLPGGFWTQFAIVMAVIFILGFFLDFIEIAVVVVPIVAPILLADPGANVTAVWLGVMIGLNIQTSFLTPPFGFALFYLRGVAPAAVRTIQIYKGVIPFILLQLVALAIAGSYPPLVNYLPNRVSFLSETSPPPRNPKLQVCLDSYVAEKFAASSEITDAIAAARQLDLSVLPDDLKSTMTDGLDAAASVPEKLAEIARADAAVQAEAGAYRPLRSEVRFIEKEIRAAQEKADKLKTALGRSDDPAEQARLEAELNAALAEVEALKAQIPADWEEKHKAFTALLKAEEKARNLYRRAADDAWSAPAEVLAVLQAGEGFRALEEPLKALRGVIETADQAAAEDEIKAFEKVVGNVEGAGDVKKFLSRARRAIKKGDRAKALEEYEKTLTAYAEQSAWRARAESLIPGIKAYLAAIKDTLGARQQEKLSREQALAMASCTAHHVDVSLNF
;
A
#
# COMPACT_ATOMS: atom_id res chain seq x y z
N MET A 1 -7.87 -16.89 -35.99
CA MET A 1 -8.53 -18.05 -35.34
C MET A 1 -8.46 -17.98 -33.81
N GLU A 2 -7.41 -17.41 -33.22
CA GLU A 2 -7.31 -17.19 -31.76
C GLU A 2 -8.50 -16.40 -31.16
N LEU A 3 -8.90 -15.30 -31.81
CA LEU A 3 -10.07 -14.51 -31.41
C LEU A 3 -11.38 -15.33 -31.38
N TYR A 4 -11.50 -16.37 -32.22
CA TYR A 4 -12.66 -17.25 -32.17
C TYR A 4 -12.70 -18.05 -30.87
N PHE A 5 -11.56 -18.59 -30.43
CA PHE A 5 -11.48 -19.31 -29.17
C PHE A 5 -11.62 -18.38 -27.97
N LEU A 6 -11.15 -17.13 -28.07
CA LEU A 6 -11.42 -16.11 -27.06
C LEU A 6 -12.93 -15.80 -26.94
N ILE A 7 -13.63 -15.64 -28.06
CA ILE A 7 -15.09 -15.46 -28.07
C ILE A 7 -15.77 -16.71 -27.53
N LEU A 8 -15.33 -17.91 -27.91
CA LEU A 8 -15.85 -19.17 -27.40
C LEU A 8 -15.72 -19.26 -25.88
N LEU A 9 -14.57 -18.88 -25.32
CA LEU A 9 -14.35 -18.79 -23.88
C LEU A 9 -15.40 -17.89 -23.20
N ILE A 10 -15.57 -16.68 -23.72
CA ILE A 10 -16.52 -15.70 -23.19
C ILE A 10 -17.96 -16.23 -23.30
N VAL A 11 -18.34 -16.85 -24.41
CA VAL A 11 -19.68 -17.39 -24.64
C VAL A 11 -19.95 -18.58 -23.71
N ILE A 12 -19.03 -19.52 -23.56
CA ILE A 12 -19.18 -20.66 -22.63
C ILE A 12 -19.31 -20.14 -21.21
N MET A 13 -18.45 -19.19 -20.81
CA MET A 13 -18.48 -18.58 -19.49
C MET A 13 -19.81 -17.84 -19.26
N ALA A 14 -20.22 -16.96 -20.17
CA ALA A 14 -21.47 -16.20 -20.05
C ALA A 14 -22.70 -17.11 -20.02
N THR A 15 -22.71 -18.18 -20.81
CA THR A 15 -23.81 -19.17 -20.82
C THR A 15 -23.86 -19.94 -19.51
N ALA A 16 -22.71 -20.40 -19.00
CA ALA A 16 -22.63 -21.11 -17.72
C ALA A 16 -23.11 -20.20 -16.57
N LEU A 17 -22.63 -18.97 -16.50
CA LEU A 17 -23.05 -18.00 -15.49
C LEU A 17 -24.54 -17.62 -15.62
N GLY A 18 -25.00 -17.37 -16.84
CA GLY A 18 -26.40 -17.03 -17.13
C GLY A 18 -27.39 -18.16 -16.83
N SER A 19 -26.94 -19.42 -16.86
CA SER A 19 -27.74 -20.58 -16.46
C SER A 19 -27.89 -20.73 -14.94
N GLY A 20 -27.21 -19.89 -14.15
CA GLY A 20 -27.15 -20.02 -12.69
C GLY A 20 -26.21 -21.12 -12.21
N TYR A 21 -25.31 -21.61 -13.06
CA TYR A 21 -24.29 -22.58 -12.68
C TYR A 21 -23.30 -21.95 -11.69
N PRO A 22 -22.85 -22.68 -10.63
CA PRO A 22 -21.97 -22.08 -9.64
C PRO A 22 -20.67 -21.57 -10.26
N VAL A 23 -20.34 -20.30 -9.97
CA VAL A 23 -19.22 -19.59 -10.60
C VAL A 23 -17.88 -20.29 -10.37
N ALA A 24 -17.71 -20.82 -9.16
CA ALA A 24 -16.60 -21.67 -8.74
C ALA A 24 -16.22 -22.75 -9.76
N PHE A 25 -17.19 -23.31 -10.48
CA PHE A 25 -16.97 -24.33 -11.51
C PHE A 25 -17.08 -23.77 -12.93
N ALA A 26 -17.88 -22.71 -13.14
CA ALA A 26 -18.05 -22.08 -14.44
C ALA A 26 -16.74 -21.48 -14.98
N LEU A 27 -15.98 -20.74 -14.15
CA LEU A 27 -14.74 -20.08 -14.59
C LEU A 27 -13.64 -21.08 -15.01
N PRO A 28 -13.22 -22.05 -14.17
CA PRO A 28 -12.19 -23.01 -14.57
C PRO A 28 -12.71 -23.96 -15.65
N GLY A 29 -13.99 -24.34 -15.60
CA GLY A 29 -14.62 -25.20 -16.59
C GLY A 29 -14.59 -24.59 -17.98
N ALA A 30 -14.98 -23.32 -18.12
CA ALA A 30 -14.92 -22.60 -19.39
C ALA A 30 -13.49 -22.48 -19.93
N ALA A 31 -12.53 -22.18 -19.05
CA ALA A 31 -11.10 -22.09 -19.40
C ALA A 31 -10.55 -23.42 -19.92
N ILE A 32 -10.73 -24.51 -19.15
CA ILE A 32 -10.22 -25.85 -19.50
C ILE A 32 -10.89 -26.38 -20.77
N LEU A 33 -12.22 -26.21 -20.89
CA LEU A 33 -12.94 -26.64 -22.09
C LEU A 33 -12.45 -25.89 -23.33
N THR A 34 -12.29 -24.57 -23.24
CA THR A 34 -11.85 -23.79 -24.41
C THR A 34 -10.42 -24.14 -24.82
N ILE A 35 -9.49 -24.26 -23.86
CA ILE A 35 -8.12 -24.70 -24.15
C ILE A 35 -8.13 -26.11 -24.78
N GLY A 36 -8.92 -27.03 -24.23
CA GLY A 36 -9.05 -28.38 -24.77
C GLY A 36 -9.61 -28.42 -26.19
N ILE A 37 -10.67 -27.65 -26.46
CA ILE A 37 -11.27 -27.55 -27.81
C ILE A 37 -10.29 -26.89 -28.79
N ALA A 38 -9.57 -25.85 -28.38
CA ALA A 38 -8.54 -25.21 -29.20
C ALA A 38 -7.40 -26.19 -29.55
N SER A 39 -6.95 -26.98 -28.58
CA SER A 39 -5.91 -27.99 -28.77
C SER A 39 -6.37 -29.10 -29.72
N ALA A 40 -7.59 -29.61 -29.52
CA ALA A 40 -8.17 -30.65 -30.37
C ALA A 40 -8.39 -30.16 -31.80
N ALA A 41 -8.85 -28.92 -31.96
CA ALA A 41 -9.01 -28.29 -33.26
C ALA A 41 -7.64 -28.05 -33.93
N GLY A 42 -6.62 -27.62 -33.17
CA GLY A 42 -5.26 -27.42 -33.70
C GLY A 42 -4.67 -28.72 -34.23
N TRP A 43 -4.84 -29.81 -33.47
CA TRP A 43 -4.44 -31.15 -33.90
C TRP A 43 -5.20 -31.61 -35.15
N LEU A 44 -6.53 -31.44 -35.19
CA LEU A 44 -7.38 -31.93 -36.28
C LEU A 44 -7.21 -31.16 -37.60
N PHE A 45 -7.10 -29.82 -37.53
CA PHE A 45 -7.14 -28.95 -38.71
C PHE A 45 -5.77 -28.41 -39.13
N ALA A 46 -4.82 -28.30 -38.20
CA ALA A 46 -3.50 -27.71 -38.45
C ALA A 46 -2.33 -28.67 -38.18
N GLY A 47 -2.61 -29.90 -37.72
CA GLY A 47 -1.58 -30.89 -37.39
C GLY A 47 -0.69 -30.51 -36.19
N ASN A 48 -1.00 -29.41 -35.50
CA ASN A 48 -0.23 -28.91 -34.36
C ASN A 48 -1.20 -28.44 -33.26
N VAL A 49 -1.04 -29.00 -32.06
CA VAL A 49 -1.85 -28.66 -30.87
C VAL A 49 -1.74 -27.19 -30.48
N ASP A 50 -0.64 -26.52 -30.83
CA ASP A 50 -0.37 -25.13 -30.44
C ASP A 50 -0.84 -24.10 -31.48
N ALA A 51 -1.42 -24.54 -32.61
CA ALA A 51 -1.71 -23.68 -33.76
C ALA A 51 -2.71 -22.53 -33.52
N TYR A 52 -3.54 -22.63 -32.48
CA TYR A 52 -4.60 -21.66 -32.19
C TYR A 52 -4.40 -20.86 -30.89
N PHE A 53 -3.17 -20.87 -30.37
CA PHE A 53 -2.77 -20.07 -29.22
C PHE A 53 -1.95 -18.86 -29.67
N HIS A 54 -2.21 -17.70 -29.06
CA HIS A 54 -1.51 -16.45 -29.38
C HIS A 54 -0.02 -16.49 -29.01
N SER A 55 0.27 -17.14 -27.88
CA SER A 55 1.65 -17.38 -27.43
C SER A 55 1.70 -18.69 -26.66
N GLY A 56 2.82 -19.40 -26.73
CA GLY A 56 2.98 -20.68 -26.04
C GLY A 56 2.07 -21.79 -26.55
N GLY A 57 1.88 -22.83 -25.74
CA GLY A 57 1.10 -24.02 -26.09
C GLY A 57 0.08 -24.43 -25.03
N ALA A 58 -0.78 -25.38 -25.38
CA ALA A 58 -1.85 -25.85 -24.49
C ALA A 58 -1.33 -26.33 -23.13
N GLN A 59 -0.25 -27.12 -23.14
CA GLN A 59 0.37 -27.64 -21.93
C GLN A 59 0.97 -26.52 -21.07
N GLN A 60 1.54 -25.48 -21.69
CA GLN A 60 2.13 -24.34 -20.98
C GLN A 60 1.06 -23.51 -20.28
N TRP A 61 -0.10 -23.28 -20.89
CA TRP A 61 -1.17 -22.50 -20.27
C TRP A 61 -1.93 -23.28 -19.19
N LEU A 62 -2.13 -24.58 -19.39
CA LEU A 62 -2.66 -25.45 -18.33
C LEU A 62 -1.68 -25.54 -17.17
N SER A 63 -0.38 -25.70 -17.43
CA SER A 63 0.64 -25.74 -16.38
C SER A 63 0.83 -24.38 -15.71
N ALA A 64 0.78 -23.27 -16.45
CA ALA A 64 0.83 -21.92 -15.89
C ALA A 64 -0.39 -21.66 -15.00
N GLY A 65 -1.57 -22.08 -15.44
CA GLY A 65 -2.76 -22.11 -14.59
C GLY A 65 -2.48 -22.88 -13.30
N VAL A 66 -2.07 -24.15 -13.39
CA VAL A 66 -1.81 -25.02 -12.23
C VAL A 66 -0.68 -24.48 -11.34
N THR A 67 0.31 -23.80 -11.91
CA THR A 67 1.42 -23.21 -11.18
C THR A 67 0.97 -21.94 -10.45
N ASN A 68 0.15 -21.09 -11.07
CA ASN A 68 -0.49 -19.95 -10.41
C ASN A 68 -1.41 -20.43 -9.28
N LEU A 69 -2.14 -21.53 -9.51
CA LEU A 69 -2.92 -22.23 -8.49
C LEU A 69 -2.03 -22.70 -7.34
N ARG A 70 -0.89 -23.33 -7.62
CA ARG A 70 0.05 -23.73 -6.58
C ARG A 70 0.62 -22.51 -5.84
N GLY A 71 0.93 -21.42 -6.53
CA GLY A 71 1.38 -20.17 -5.90
C GLY A 71 0.34 -19.62 -4.91
N VAL A 72 -0.95 -19.61 -5.28
CA VAL A 72 -2.03 -19.11 -4.41
C VAL A 72 -2.20 -19.93 -3.12
N TYR A 73 -1.94 -21.24 -3.12
CA TYR A 73 -2.20 -22.12 -1.96
C TYR A 73 -0.95 -22.61 -1.21
N TRP A 74 0.18 -22.75 -1.91
CA TRP A 74 1.40 -23.34 -1.37
C TRP A 74 2.46 -22.30 -1.03
N GLU A 75 2.41 -21.09 -1.63
CA GLU A 75 3.26 -19.99 -1.17
C GLU A 75 2.68 -19.44 0.13
N VAL A 76 3.32 -19.85 1.23
CA VAL A 76 3.07 -19.33 2.58
C VAL A 76 3.24 -17.80 2.65
N GLU A 77 3.85 -17.19 1.63
CA GLU A 77 4.11 -15.75 1.53
C GLU A 77 2.88 -14.89 1.20
N ARG A 78 1.76 -15.46 0.69
CA ARG A 78 0.50 -14.70 0.53
C ARG A 78 -0.28 -14.62 1.84
N ASP A 79 0.32 -14.00 2.84
CA ASP A 79 -0.24 -13.78 4.18
C ASP A 79 -1.63 -13.13 4.18
N THR A 80 -1.96 -12.37 3.13
CA THR A 80 -3.24 -11.65 2.99
C THR A 80 -4.45 -12.57 2.85
N LEU A 81 -4.34 -13.70 2.15
CA LEU A 81 -5.48 -14.60 1.90
C LEU A 81 -5.84 -15.43 3.14
N ILE A 82 -4.86 -15.72 4.01
CA ILE A 82 -5.09 -16.40 5.30
C ILE A 82 -5.97 -15.56 6.24
N ALA A 83 -5.96 -14.24 6.06
CA ALA A 83 -6.82 -13.34 6.83
C ALA A 83 -8.31 -13.51 6.51
N ILE A 84 -8.67 -13.87 5.27
CA ILE A 84 -10.06 -13.97 4.81
C ILE A 84 -10.88 -14.93 5.70
N PRO A 85 -10.48 -16.20 5.94
CA PRO A 85 -11.20 -17.10 6.83
C PRO A 85 -11.38 -16.54 8.25
N LEU A 86 -10.36 -15.87 8.80
CA LEU A 86 -10.38 -15.33 10.15
C LEU A 86 -11.37 -14.16 10.29
N PHE A 87 -11.41 -13.27 9.28
CA PHE A 87 -12.38 -12.18 9.22
C PHE A 87 -13.81 -12.67 8.98
N ILE A 88 -13.99 -13.65 8.08
CA ILE A 88 -15.29 -14.32 7.88
C ILE A 88 -15.77 -14.93 9.19
N PHE A 89 -14.91 -15.67 9.89
CA PHE A 89 -15.23 -16.29 11.17
C PHE A 89 -15.64 -15.25 12.22
N MET A 90 -14.84 -14.18 12.38
CA MET A 90 -15.13 -13.09 13.31
C MET A 90 -16.52 -12.48 13.02
N GLY A 91 -16.80 -12.16 11.76
CA GLY A 91 -18.06 -11.59 11.34
C GLY A 91 -19.27 -12.46 11.62
N ILE A 92 -19.21 -13.72 11.19
CA ILE A 92 -20.30 -14.68 11.42
C ILE A 92 -20.50 -14.92 12.91
N MET A 93 -19.42 -14.98 13.70
CA MET A 93 -19.50 -15.12 15.15
C MET A 93 -20.25 -13.96 15.80
N LEU A 94 -19.93 -12.71 15.44
CA LEU A 94 -20.57 -11.51 15.98
C LEU A 94 -22.05 -11.40 15.55
N GLN A 95 -22.36 -11.83 14.33
CA GLN A 95 -23.73 -11.89 13.83
C GLN A 95 -24.55 -12.94 14.60
N ARG A 96 -23.98 -14.12 14.82
CA ARG A 96 -24.64 -15.26 15.51
C ARG A 96 -24.76 -15.05 17.02
N SER A 97 -23.94 -14.20 17.63
CA SER A 97 -23.97 -13.92 19.08
C SER A 97 -25.00 -12.87 19.53
N LYS A 98 -26.03 -12.58 18.71
CA LYS A 98 -27.10 -11.58 18.97
C LYS A 98 -26.61 -10.14 19.22
N ILE A 99 -25.34 -9.84 18.96
CA ILE A 99 -24.76 -8.49 19.16
C ILE A 99 -25.41 -7.48 18.22
N ALA A 100 -25.67 -7.88 16.98
CA ALA A 100 -26.37 -7.09 15.97
C ALA A 100 -27.76 -6.59 16.44
N GLU A 101 -28.53 -7.48 17.07
CA GLU A 101 -29.87 -7.17 17.56
C GLU A 101 -29.82 -6.19 18.74
N ASP A 102 -28.95 -6.46 19.72
CA ASP A 102 -28.75 -5.58 20.88
C ASP A 102 -28.28 -4.17 20.47
N LEU A 103 -27.34 -4.10 19.52
CA LEU A 103 -26.87 -2.85 18.94
C LEU A 103 -28.02 -2.08 18.28
N LEU A 104 -28.81 -2.74 17.42
CA LEU A 104 -29.92 -2.11 16.74
C LEU A 104 -30.95 -1.55 17.72
N VAL A 105 -31.38 -2.35 18.69
CA VAL A 105 -32.37 -1.91 19.69
C VAL A 105 -31.82 -0.74 20.50
N THR A 106 -30.56 -0.80 20.91
CA THR A 106 -29.94 0.25 21.74
C THR A 106 -29.73 1.54 20.94
N MET A 107 -29.30 1.46 19.68
CA MET A 107 -29.15 2.61 18.80
C MET A 107 -30.51 3.20 18.40
N ALA A 108 -31.54 2.38 18.22
CA ALA A 108 -32.91 2.85 17.99
C ALA A 108 -33.44 3.64 19.19
N GLN A 109 -33.10 3.25 20.42
CA GLN A 109 -33.45 4.00 21.63
C GLN A 109 -32.65 5.31 21.76
N LEU A 110 -31.37 5.30 21.34
CA LEU A 110 -30.50 6.48 21.36
C LEU A 110 -30.95 7.55 20.36
N PHE A 111 -31.16 7.16 19.09
CA PHE A 111 -31.57 8.09 18.03
C PHE A 111 -33.08 8.25 17.90
N GLY A 112 -33.88 7.48 18.64
CA GLY A 112 -35.34 7.44 18.56
C GLY A 112 -36.06 8.81 18.55
N PRO A 113 -35.67 9.79 19.40
CA PRO A 113 -36.30 11.11 19.40
C PRO A 113 -36.02 11.95 18.15
N VAL A 114 -34.96 11.64 17.40
CA VAL A 114 -34.58 12.37 16.19
C VAL A 114 -35.50 11.92 15.04
N PRO A 115 -36.02 12.85 14.20
CA PRO A 115 -36.74 12.49 12.99
C PRO A 115 -35.90 11.57 12.09
N GLY A 116 -36.45 10.41 11.68
CA GLY A 116 -35.69 9.41 10.93
C GLY A 116 -34.70 8.58 11.76
N GLY A 117 -34.72 8.74 13.09
CA GLY A 117 -33.76 8.15 14.03
C GLY A 117 -33.56 6.64 13.87
N LEU A 118 -34.65 5.88 13.67
CA LEU A 118 -34.55 4.43 13.47
C LEU A 118 -33.81 4.08 12.16
N GLY A 119 -34.00 4.87 11.09
CA GLY A 119 -33.25 4.70 9.84
C GLY A 119 -31.77 5.03 10.00
N ILE A 120 -31.45 6.08 10.77
CA ILE A 120 -30.07 6.42 11.14
C ILE A 120 -29.43 5.28 11.94
N SER A 121 -30.16 4.69 12.90
CA SER A 121 -29.70 3.52 13.64
C SER A 121 -29.40 2.32 12.73
N VAL A 122 -30.22 2.08 11.71
CA VAL A 122 -29.98 1.01 10.73
C VAL A 122 -28.70 1.26 9.94
N VAL A 123 -28.47 2.48 9.45
CA VAL A 123 -27.23 2.83 8.73
C VAL A 123 -26.01 2.66 9.63
N PHE A 124 -26.08 3.17 10.86
CA PHE A 124 -24.95 3.11 11.79
C PHE A 124 -24.63 1.66 12.23
N VAL A 125 -25.64 0.90 12.62
CA VAL A 125 -25.46 -0.51 13.03
C VAL A 125 -25.09 -1.36 11.84
N GLY A 126 -25.68 -1.13 10.67
CA GLY A 126 -25.30 -1.83 9.46
C GLY A 126 -23.87 -1.49 9.03
N ALA A 127 -23.41 -0.24 9.13
CA ALA A 127 -22.00 0.11 8.92
C ALA A 127 -21.06 -0.66 9.87
N LEU A 128 -21.41 -0.72 11.16
CA LEU A 128 -20.64 -1.41 12.19
C LEU A 128 -20.59 -2.92 11.95
N LEU A 129 -21.72 -3.54 11.62
CA LEU A 129 -21.80 -4.97 11.34
C LEU A 129 -21.10 -5.32 10.04
N ALA A 130 -21.28 -4.49 9.01
CA ALA A 130 -20.69 -4.74 7.71
C ALA A 130 -19.16 -4.61 7.75
N ALA A 131 -18.62 -3.74 8.61
CA ALA A 131 -17.19 -3.69 8.93
C ALA A 131 -16.66 -5.01 9.54
N THR A 132 -17.51 -5.78 10.22
CA THR A 132 -17.07 -7.03 10.87
C THR A 132 -17.27 -8.25 10.00
N THR A 133 -18.29 -8.27 9.14
CA THR A 133 -18.65 -9.42 8.32
C THR A 133 -17.99 -9.42 6.96
N GLY A 134 -17.85 -8.25 6.32
CA GLY A 134 -17.36 -8.13 4.95
C GLY A 134 -18.21 -8.86 3.89
N ILE A 135 -19.36 -9.44 4.27
CA ILE A 135 -20.25 -10.23 3.41
C ILE A 135 -21.59 -9.51 3.31
N VAL A 136 -21.85 -8.93 2.13
CA VAL A 136 -23.06 -8.13 1.88
C VAL A 136 -24.32 -8.95 2.06
N GLY A 137 -24.38 -10.17 1.49
CA GLY A 137 -25.60 -10.99 1.54
C GLY A 137 -26.04 -11.35 2.95
N ALA A 138 -25.11 -11.84 3.78
CA ALA A 138 -25.39 -12.18 5.17
C ALA A 138 -25.90 -10.96 5.97
N THR A 139 -25.28 -9.80 5.76
CA THR A 139 -25.63 -8.56 6.46
C THR A 139 -27.00 -8.03 6.03
N VAL A 140 -27.29 -8.02 4.73
CA VAL A 140 -28.60 -7.59 4.20
C VAL A 140 -29.72 -8.52 4.68
N VAL A 141 -29.50 -9.84 4.66
CA VAL A 141 -30.46 -10.85 5.15
C VAL A 141 -30.73 -10.64 6.65
N ALA A 142 -29.66 -10.52 7.46
CA ALA A 142 -29.79 -10.32 8.90
C ALA A 142 -30.52 -9.01 9.23
N MET A 143 -30.13 -7.90 8.58
CA MET A 143 -30.79 -6.61 8.79
C MET A 143 -32.21 -6.58 8.21
N GLY A 144 -32.49 -7.32 7.15
CA GLY A 144 -33.84 -7.50 6.64
C GLY A 144 -34.74 -8.22 7.65
N LEU A 145 -34.24 -9.28 8.29
CA LEU A 145 -35.01 -10.03 9.29
C LEU A 145 -35.23 -9.25 10.60
N ILE A 146 -34.27 -8.43 11.00
CA ILE A 146 -34.33 -7.71 12.29
C ILE A 146 -34.93 -6.31 12.12
N SER A 147 -34.39 -5.50 11.20
CA SER A 147 -34.71 -4.07 11.08
C SER A 147 -36.00 -3.81 10.32
N LEU A 148 -36.31 -4.58 9.27
CA LEU A 148 -37.50 -4.33 8.45
C LEU A 148 -38.80 -4.44 9.27
N PRO A 149 -39.03 -5.50 10.07
CA PRO A 149 -40.23 -5.58 10.92
C PRO A 149 -40.29 -4.46 11.96
N ALA A 150 -39.15 -4.04 12.51
CA ALA A 150 -39.08 -2.93 13.47
C ALA A 150 -39.47 -1.58 12.82
N MET A 151 -38.98 -1.31 11.62
CA MET A 151 -39.33 -0.10 10.86
C MET A 151 -40.80 -0.08 10.45
N MET A 152 -41.33 -1.22 9.98
CA MET A 152 -42.73 -1.34 9.58
C MET A 152 -43.69 -1.17 10.77
N ARG A 153 -43.36 -1.72 11.95
CA ARG A 153 -44.14 -1.51 13.19
C ARG A 153 -44.21 -0.04 13.59
N ASN A 154 -43.13 0.71 13.35
CA ASN A 154 -43.06 2.15 13.61
C ASN A 154 -43.55 3.01 12.42
N LYS A 155 -44.31 2.43 11.48
CA LYS A 155 -44.94 3.14 10.35
C LYS A 155 -43.96 3.87 9.43
N TYR A 156 -42.72 3.39 9.31
CA TYR A 156 -41.80 3.89 8.27
C TYR A 156 -42.33 3.55 6.89
N SER A 157 -42.09 4.43 5.93
CA SER A 157 -42.43 4.16 4.53
C SER A 157 -41.63 2.97 4.01
N THR A 158 -42.32 2.01 3.39
CA THR A 158 -41.71 0.78 2.88
C THR A 158 -40.52 1.03 1.92
N PRO A 159 -40.59 1.99 0.97
CA PRO A 159 -39.45 2.29 0.12
C PRO A 159 -38.24 2.78 0.90
N LEU A 160 -38.41 3.71 1.86
CA LEU A 160 -37.29 4.20 2.66
C LEU A 160 -36.68 3.08 3.50
N ALA A 161 -37.51 2.30 4.21
CA ALA A 161 -37.04 1.22 5.06
C ALA A 161 -36.23 0.17 4.27
N THR A 162 -36.76 -0.28 3.13
CA THR A 162 -36.09 -1.27 2.29
C THR A 162 -34.83 -0.71 1.61
N GLY A 163 -34.86 0.53 1.14
CA GLY A 163 -33.70 1.21 0.59
C GLY A 163 -32.57 1.39 1.60
N THR A 164 -32.89 1.85 2.81
CA THR A 164 -31.92 2.01 3.90
C THR A 164 -31.27 0.70 4.28
N ILE A 165 -32.05 -0.39 4.41
CA ILE A 165 -31.52 -1.72 4.76
C ILE A 165 -30.61 -2.26 3.66
N ALA A 166 -31.05 -2.19 2.39
CA ALA A 166 -30.25 -2.67 1.26
C ALA A 166 -28.95 -1.88 1.13
N ALA A 167 -29.01 -0.54 1.15
CA ALA A 167 -27.83 0.32 1.05
C ALA A 167 -26.88 0.09 2.23
N SER A 168 -27.41 0.00 3.45
CA SER A 168 -26.58 -0.21 4.64
C SER A 168 -25.87 -1.56 4.64
N GLY A 169 -26.45 -2.61 4.07
CA GLY A 169 -25.78 -3.91 3.97
C GLY A 169 -24.63 -3.94 2.96
N THR A 170 -24.64 -3.06 1.95
CA THR A 170 -23.53 -2.93 0.98
C THR A 170 -22.30 -2.21 1.56
N LEU A 171 -22.45 -1.50 2.68
CA LEU A 171 -21.35 -0.75 3.32
C LEU A 171 -20.15 -1.62 3.70
N GLY A 172 -20.35 -2.92 3.93
CA GLY A 172 -19.30 -3.87 4.29
C GLY A 172 -18.26 -4.11 3.21
N GLN A 173 -18.53 -3.66 1.97
CA GLN A 173 -17.54 -3.72 0.91
C GLN A 173 -16.46 -2.65 1.08
N ILE A 174 -16.78 -1.48 1.63
CA ILE A 174 -15.85 -0.34 1.71
C ILE A 174 -15.40 -0.04 3.14
N ILE A 175 -16.19 -0.35 4.16
CA ILE A 175 -15.84 -0.07 5.55
C ILE A 175 -14.87 -1.14 6.07
N PRO A 176 -13.66 -0.78 6.50
CA PRO A 176 -12.68 -1.74 7.02
C PRO A 176 -13.07 -2.34 8.38
N PRO A 177 -12.67 -3.59 8.69
CA PRO A 177 -11.97 -4.55 7.82
C PRO A 177 -12.88 -5.20 6.75
N SER A 178 -12.52 -5.06 5.47
CA SER A 178 -13.34 -5.53 4.34
C SER A 178 -12.64 -6.64 3.56
N ILE A 179 -13.34 -7.75 3.33
CA ILE A 179 -12.86 -8.86 2.50
C ILE A 179 -12.63 -8.40 1.06
N VAL A 180 -13.50 -7.53 0.54
CA VAL A 180 -13.39 -6.97 -0.81
C VAL A 180 -12.08 -6.22 -0.96
N LEU A 181 -11.73 -5.37 0.02
CA LEU A 181 -10.48 -4.62 0.00
C LEU A 181 -9.25 -5.50 0.19
N ILE A 182 -9.34 -6.60 0.97
CA ILE A 182 -8.24 -7.58 1.08
C ILE A 182 -7.95 -8.21 -0.28
N ILE A 183 -8.98 -8.64 -1.01
CA ILE A 183 -8.81 -9.26 -2.33
C ILE A 183 -8.30 -8.22 -3.35
N LEU A 184 -8.90 -7.03 -3.38
CA LEU A 184 -8.45 -5.95 -4.26
C LEU A 184 -6.99 -5.56 -4.00
N ALA A 185 -6.54 -5.54 -2.74
CA ALA A 185 -5.16 -5.25 -2.41
C ALA A 185 -4.17 -6.21 -3.08
N ASP A 186 -4.44 -7.51 -3.00
CA ASP A 186 -3.61 -8.55 -3.61
C ASP A 186 -3.60 -8.44 -5.15
N GLN A 187 -4.77 -8.25 -5.75
CA GLN A 187 -4.89 -8.14 -7.21
C GLN A 187 -4.25 -6.85 -7.74
N LEU A 188 -4.36 -5.74 -7.00
CA LEU A 188 -3.75 -4.47 -7.36
C LEU A 188 -2.25 -4.42 -7.10
N ALA A 189 -1.73 -5.16 -6.12
CA ALA A 189 -0.29 -5.31 -5.92
C ALA A 189 0.35 -5.98 -7.15
N SER A 190 -0.22 -7.11 -7.58
CA SER A 190 0.21 -7.79 -8.82
C SER A 190 0.04 -6.90 -10.06
N ALA A 191 -1.07 -6.17 -10.15
CA ALA A 191 -1.31 -5.25 -11.26
C ALA A 191 -0.32 -4.08 -11.29
N ALA A 192 0.08 -3.56 -10.14
CA ALA A 192 1.06 -2.48 -10.02
C ALA A 192 2.46 -2.94 -10.47
N ASP A 193 2.86 -4.17 -10.17
CA ASP A 193 4.14 -4.74 -10.63
C ASP A 193 4.15 -4.92 -12.16
N GLN A 194 3.03 -5.38 -12.73
CA GLN A 194 2.85 -5.47 -14.19
C GLN A 194 2.87 -4.08 -14.83
N ALA A 195 2.19 -3.10 -14.24
CA ALA A 195 2.19 -1.70 -14.68
C ALA A 195 3.59 -1.06 -14.61
N SER A 196 4.34 -1.33 -13.55
CA SER A 196 5.73 -0.87 -13.40
C SER A 196 6.64 -1.46 -14.49
N THR A 197 6.42 -2.72 -14.87
CA THR A 197 7.12 -3.37 -15.99
C THR A 197 6.75 -2.74 -17.33
N MET A 198 5.46 -2.44 -17.54
CA MET A 198 5.00 -1.71 -18.74
C MET A 198 5.60 -0.30 -18.83
N ARG A 199 5.70 0.43 -17.70
CA ARG A 199 6.37 1.74 -17.66
C ARG A 199 7.85 1.64 -17.99
N LYS A 200 8.57 0.65 -17.47
CA LYS A 200 9.99 0.42 -17.83
C LYS A 200 10.15 0.21 -19.35
N ALA A 201 9.27 -0.57 -19.96
CA ALA A 201 9.28 -0.77 -21.40
C ALA A 201 9.00 0.53 -22.17
N LEU A 202 7.99 1.31 -21.75
CA LEU A 202 7.67 2.60 -22.34
C LEU A 202 8.83 3.60 -22.22
N TYR A 203 9.43 3.72 -21.04
CA TYR A 203 10.57 4.61 -20.78
C TYR A 203 11.75 4.24 -21.67
N LYS A 204 12.11 2.95 -21.76
CA LYS A 204 13.18 2.46 -22.63
C LYS A 204 12.94 2.84 -24.10
N THR A 205 11.69 2.74 -24.57
CA THR A 205 11.36 3.12 -25.95
C THR A 205 11.38 4.63 -26.17
N ALA A 206 11.03 5.41 -25.15
CA ALA A 206 10.94 6.86 -25.22
C ALA A 206 12.29 7.56 -25.17
N THR A 207 13.20 7.11 -24.29
CA THR A 207 14.47 7.77 -24.01
C THR A 207 15.68 7.01 -24.56
N GLY A 208 15.52 5.73 -24.92
CA GLY A 208 16.61 4.83 -25.28
C GLY A 208 17.38 4.27 -24.08
N GLU A 209 17.06 4.71 -22.85
CA GLU A 209 17.75 4.27 -21.63
C GLU A 209 17.21 2.91 -21.12
N ILE A 210 18.10 2.01 -20.71
CA ILE A 210 17.71 0.65 -20.28
C ILE A 210 17.09 0.66 -18.87
N SER A 211 17.49 1.60 -18.01
CA SER A 211 17.06 1.68 -16.62
C SER A 211 16.19 2.91 -16.37
N MET A 212 14.93 2.67 -16.00
CA MET A 212 14.02 3.74 -15.56
C MET A 212 14.31 4.12 -14.10
N PRO A 213 14.40 5.42 -13.76
CA PRO A 213 14.46 5.89 -12.38
C PRO A 213 13.29 5.36 -11.53
N SER A 214 13.57 5.01 -10.27
CA SER A 214 12.56 4.46 -9.35
C SER A 214 11.41 5.43 -9.01
N LEU A 215 11.62 6.73 -9.23
CA LEU A 215 10.60 7.78 -9.10
C LEU A 215 9.39 7.53 -10.02
N PHE A 216 9.61 7.01 -11.22
CA PHE A 216 8.55 6.81 -12.22
C PHE A 216 7.84 5.46 -12.12
N GLY A 217 8.32 4.57 -11.23
CA GLY A 217 7.74 3.25 -11.02
C GLY A 217 6.42 3.30 -10.25
N VAL A 218 5.47 2.45 -10.64
CA VAL A 218 4.21 2.27 -9.92
C VAL A 218 4.50 1.59 -8.57
N ALA A 219 3.94 2.12 -7.48
CA ALA A 219 4.02 1.47 -6.17
C ALA A 219 2.90 0.43 -6.03
N GLY A 220 3.25 -0.75 -5.52
CA GLY A 220 2.26 -1.73 -5.06
C GLY A 220 1.45 -1.20 -3.87
N THR A 221 0.47 -1.99 -3.44
CA THR A 221 -0.37 -1.69 -2.27
C THR A 221 -0.45 -2.91 -1.36
N SER A 222 -0.76 -2.68 -0.10
CA SER A 222 -1.09 -3.71 0.88
C SER A 222 -2.56 -3.62 1.33
N ALA A 223 -3.07 -4.67 1.98
CA ALA A 223 -4.42 -4.67 2.53
C ALA A 223 -4.60 -3.61 3.64
N GLY A 224 -3.56 -3.34 4.44
CA GLY A 224 -3.59 -2.29 5.46
C GLY A 224 -3.71 -0.88 4.86
N GLU A 225 -2.95 -0.60 3.79
CA GLU A 225 -3.07 0.68 3.05
C GLU A 225 -4.43 0.83 2.39
N MET A 226 -4.99 -0.27 1.86
CA MET A 226 -6.34 -0.26 1.29
C MET A 226 -7.42 0.03 2.33
N PHE A 227 -7.27 -0.52 3.55
CA PHE A 227 -8.16 -0.19 4.66
C PHE A 227 -8.07 1.29 5.03
N LEU A 228 -6.85 1.82 5.16
CA LEU A 228 -6.64 3.24 5.46
C LEU A 228 -7.21 4.15 4.35
N GLY A 229 -7.03 3.79 3.09
CA GLY A 229 -7.51 4.57 1.96
C GLY A 229 -9.03 4.56 1.83
N ALA A 230 -9.67 3.44 2.17
CA ALA A 230 -11.13 3.32 2.13
C ALA A 230 -11.84 3.90 3.36
N PHE A 231 -11.14 4.07 4.49
CA PHE A 231 -11.74 4.49 5.75
C PHE A 231 -12.47 5.84 5.67
N LEU A 232 -11.80 6.88 5.15
CA LEU A 232 -12.40 8.22 5.01
C LEU A 232 -13.55 8.25 3.99
N PRO A 233 -13.41 7.73 2.75
CA PRO A 233 -14.53 7.58 1.81
C PRO A 233 -15.71 6.80 2.38
N GLY A 234 -15.45 5.73 3.13
CA GLY A 234 -16.48 4.94 3.81
C GLY A 234 -17.26 5.76 4.85
N LEU A 235 -16.56 6.55 5.67
CA LEU A 235 -17.21 7.46 6.63
C LEU A 235 -17.99 8.58 5.93
N VAL A 236 -17.48 9.13 4.84
CA VAL A 236 -18.20 10.12 4.01
C VAL A 236 -19.50 9.50 3.50
N LEU A 237 -19.47 8.27 2.99
CA LEU A 237 -20.67 7.59 2.50
C LEU A 237 -21.70 7.33 3.62
N VAL A 238 -21.27 6.86 4.79
CA VAL A 238 -22.13 6.70 5.98
C VAL A 238 -22.76 8.04 6.38
N GLY A 239 -21.96 9.10 6.40
CA GLY A 239 -22.41 10.46 6.68
C GLY A 239 -23.46 10.95 5.69
N LEU A 240 -23.22 10.75 4.38
CA LEU A 240 -24.17 11.09 3.32
C LEU A 240 -25.51 10.36 3.49
N TYR A 241 -25.49 9.07 3.85
CA TYR A 241 -26.72 8.31 4.11
C TYR A 241 -27.48 8.83 5.33
N MET A 242 -26.79 9.10 6.45
CA MET A 242 -27.40 9.62 7.67
C MET A 242 -27.99 11.02 7.44
N VAL A 243 -27.25 11.90 6.77
CA VAL A 243 -27.71 13.26 6.41
C VAL A 243 -28.91 13.20 5.48
N TYR A 244 -28.90 12.34 4.47
CA TYR A 244 -30.05 12.15 3.59
C TYR A 244 -31.30 11.69 4.35
N ILE A 245 -31.18 10.68 5.23
CA ILE A 245 -32.32 10.19 6.02
C ILE A 245 -32.86 11.30 6.93
N LEU A 246 -31.98 12.07 7.58
CA LEU A 246 -32.37 13.19 8.43
C LEU A 246 -33.11 14.27 7.63
N ILE A 247 -32.56 14.73 6.50
CA ILE A 247 -33.18 15.73 5.63
C ILE A 247 -34.53 15.21 5.11
N PHE A 248 -34.58 13.96 4.66
CA PHE A 248 -35.82 13.35 4.18
C PHE A 248 -36.88 13.26 5.27
N ALA A 249 -36.50 12.92 6.50
CA ALA A 249 -37.41 12.85 7.64
C ALA A 249 -37.93 14.24 8.07
N ILE A 250 -37.10 15.29 8.00
CA ILE A 250 -37.52 16.66 8.27
C ILE A 250 -38.51 17.15 7.20
N LEU A 251 -38.24 16.88 5.92
CA LEU A 251 -39.11 17.28 4.81
C LEU A 251 -40.39 16.44 4.73
N ARG A 252 -40.34 15.16 5.12
CA ARG A 252 -41.48 14.23 5.12
C ARG A 252 -41.62 13.47 6.45
N PRO A 253 -42.09 14.13 7.52
CA PRO A 253 -42.18 13.50 8.85
C PRO A 253 -43.07 12.26 8.91
N LYS A 254 -44.11 12.19 8.05
CA LYS A 254 -45.01 11.03 7.96
C LYS A 254 -44.34 9.77 7.42
N SER A 255 -43.27 9.91 6.64
CA SER A 255 -42.58 8.79 5.98
C SER A 255 -41.47 8.17 6.83
N ALA A 256 -40.99 8.89 7.85
CA ALA A 256 -39.93 8.49 8.77
C ALA A 256 -40.17 9.11 10.16
N PRO A 257 -41.22 8.67 10.88
CA PRO A 257 -41.58 9.26 12.17
C PRO A 257 -40.49 9.03 13.22
N ALA A 258 -40.38 9.96 14.17
CA ALA A 258 -39.59 9.77 15.37
C ALA A 258 -40.23 8.69 16.26
N VAL A 259 -39.40 7.85 16.88
CA VAL A 259 -39.82 6.78 17.78
C VAL A 259 -39.28 7.10 19.17
N PRO A 260 -40.00 7.91 19.97
CA PRO A 260 -39.50 8.34 21.26
C PRO A 260 -39.29 7.13 22.18
N TYR A 261 -38.18 7.13 22.91
CA TYR A 261 -37.93 6.14 23.94
C TYR A 261 -38.87 6.39 25.12
N GLU A 262 -39.63 5.38 25.53
CA GLU A 262 -40.59 5.49 26.64
C GLU A 262 -39.91 5.65 28.02
N GLY A 263 -38.61 5.35 28.13
CA GLY A 263 -37.82 5.51 29.36
C GLY A 263 -37.14 6.87 29.51
N LYS A 264 -36.42 7.07 30.63
CA LYS A 264 -35.59 8.26 30.87
C LYS A 264 -34.15 8.01 30.39
N TYR A 265 -33.50 9.06 29.89
CA TYR A 265 -32.06 9.06 29.57
C TYR A 265 -31.21 9.16 30.86
N ASP A 266 -31.31 8.15 31.71
CA ASP A 266 -30.62 8.07 32.99
C ASP A 266 -29.21 7.43 32.87
N PHE A 267 -28.48 7.36 33.99
CA PHE A 267 -27.17 6.71 34.03
C PHE A 267 -27.24 5.23 33.62
N ALA A 268 -28.36 4.54 33.89
CA ALA A 268 -28.55 3.14 33.53
C ALA A 268 -28.68 2.97 32.00
N PHE A 269 -29.36 3.89 31.32
CA PHE A 269 -29.44 3.95 29.86
C PHE A 269 -28.06 4.17 29.24
N TRP A 270 -27.31 5.19 29.70
CA TRP A 270 -25.96 5.45 29.19
C TRP A 270 -25.00 4.28 29.45
N ARG A 271 -25.12 3.61 30.59
CA ARG A 271 -24.37 2.37 30.87
C ARG A 271 -24.76 1.25 29.90
N LYS A 272 -26.04 1.07 29.57
CA LYS A 272 -26.50 0.09 28.57
C LYS A 272 -25.94 0.42 27.19
N VAL A 273 -25.99 1.68 26.77
CA VAL A 273 -25.39 2.15 25.50
C VAL A 273 -23.91 1.82 25.47
N PHE A 274 -23.18 2.18 26.53
CA PHE A 274 -21.75 1.93 26.64
C PHE A 274 -21.40 0.44 26.55
N VAL A 275 -22.06 -0.42 27.34
CA VAL A 275 -21.78 -1.88 27.38
C VAL A 275 -22.18 -2.59 26.07
N THR A 276 -23.10 -2.03 25.29
CA THR A 276 -23.51 -2.61 24.01
C THR A 276 -22.68 -2.10 22.84
N LEU A 277 -22.30 -0.82 22.82
CA LEU A 277 -21.62 -0.20 21.69
C LEU A 277 -20.09 -0.34 21.77
N ILE A 278 -19.52 -0.16 22.95
CA ILE A 278 -18.06 -0.09 23.12
C ILE A 278 -17.37 -1.42 22.80
N PRO A 279 -17.82 -2.61 23.23
CA PRO A 279 -17.06 -3.83 22.97
C PRO A 279 -16.88 -4.16 21.47
N PRO A 280 -17.91 -4.10 20.60
CA PRO A 280 -17.73 -4.31 19.17
C PRO A 280 -16.84 -3.24 18.52
N LEU A 281 -17.02 -1.96 18.87
CA LEU A 281 -16.15 -0.89 18.37
C LEU A 281 -14.70 -1.07 18.84
N ALA A 282 -14.49 -1.42 20.11
CA ALA A 282 -13.18 -1.67 20.67
C ALA A 282 -12.49 -2.83 19.96
N LEU A 283 -13.22 -3.90 19.62
CA LEU A 283 -12.66 -4.98 18.81
C LEU A 283 -12.24 -4.48 17.42
N ILE A 284 -13.10 -3.73 16.73
CA ILE A 284 -12.78 -3.18 15.40
C ILE A 284 -11.58 -2.24 15.47
N PHE A 285 -11.53 -1.31 16.42
CA PHE A 285 -10.41 -0.40 16.60
C PHE A 285 -9.13 -1.12 17.04
N LEU A 286 -9.24 -2.22 17.79
CA LEU A 286 -8.08 -3.01 18.19
C LEU A 286 -7.52 -3.82 17.01
N VAL A 287 -8.39 -4.36 16.15
CA VAL A 287 -7.99 -5.06 14.92
C VAL A 287 -7.46 -4.06 13.89
N LEU A 288 -8.21 -3.02 13.56
CA LEU A 288 -7.81 -2.01 12.60
C LEU A 288 -6.61 -1.21 13.13
N GLY A 289 -6.60 -0.85 14.41
CA GLY A 289 -5.49 -0.12 15.04
C GLY A 289 -4.19 -0.91 15.07
N SER A 290 -4.24 -2.24 15.25
CA SER A 290 -3.03 -3.07 15.18
C SER A 290 -2.46 -3.18 13.76
N ILE A 291 -3.33 -3.19 12.74
CA ILE A 291 -2.93 -3.09 11.32
C ILE A 291 -2.32 -1.71 11.03
N ILE A 292 -3.02 -0.64 11.43
CA ILE A 292 -2.62 0.76 11.16
C ILE A 292 -1.30 1.09 11.86
N ALA A 293 -1.13 0.67 13.12
CA ALA A 293 0.09 0.93 13.86
C ALA A 293 1.27 0.04 13.40
N GLY A 294 1.06 -0.87 12.45
CA GLY A 294 2.08 -1.82 12.01
C GLY A 294 2.49 -2.84 13.07
N ILE A 295 1.69 -2.97 14.15
CA ILE A 295 1.95 -3.92 15.25
C ILE A 295 1.63 -5.34 14.78
N ALA A 296 0.57 -5.50 14.00
CA ALA A 296 0.11 -6.78 13.50
C ALA A 296 -0.12 -6.74 11.99
N THR A 297 0.28 -7.79 11.29
CA THR A 297 -0.12 -8.02 9.90
C THR A 297 -1.61 -8.37 9.81
N VAL A 298 -2.20 -8.32 8.61
CA VAL A 298 -3.67 -8.48 8.44
C VAL A 298 -4.17 -9.86 8.91
N ASN A 299 -3.38 -10.93 8.74
CA ASN A 299 -3.67 -12.26 9.29
C ASN A 299 -3.59 -12.29 10.83
N GLN A 300 -2.57 -11.68 11.44
CA GLN A 300 -2.43 -11.57 12.89
C GLN A 300 -3.59 -10.77 13.50
N ALA A 301 -3.94 -9.64 12.89
CA ALA A 301 -5.07 -8.82 13.28
C ALA A 301 -6.40 -9.59 13.13
N GLY A 302 -6.56 -10.38 12.07
CA GLY A 302 -7.68 -11.31 11.89
C GLY A 302 -7.78 -12.33 13.03
N ALA A 303 -6.66 -12.89 13.50
CA ALA A 303 -6.63 -13.83 14.62
C ALA A 303 -7.05 -13.15 15.94
N ILE A 304 -6.57 -11.93 16.17
CA ILE A 304 -6.98 -11.09 17.30
C ILE A 304 -8.50 -10.83 17.25
N GLY A 305 -9.03 -10.52 16.07
CA GLY A 305 -10.46 -10.32 15.80
C GLY A 305 -11.29 -11.57 16.12
N ALA A 306 -10.88 -12.72 15.57
CA ALA A 306 -11.53 -14.01 15.80
C ALA A 306 -11.55 -14.40 17.29
N ALA A 307 -10.41 -14.26 17.99
CA ALA A 307 -10.33 -14.53 19.43
C ALA A 307 -11.24 -13.58 20.24
N GLY A 308 -11.24 -12.29 19.91
CA GLY A 308 -12.09 -11.29 20.54
C GLY A 308 -13.59 -11.58 20.32
N ALA A 309 -13.98 -12.00 19.12
CA ALA A 309 -15.36 -12.38 18.82
C ALA A 309 -15.82 -13.63 19.60
N VAL A 310 -14.94 -14.63 19.78
CA VAL A 310 -15.23 -15.80 20.62
C VAL A 310 -15.42 -15.40 22.08
N ILE A 311 -14.55 -14.54 22.62
CA ILE A 311 -14.67 -14.01 23.99
C ILE A 311 -15.99 -13.24 24.14
N MET A 312 -16.35 -12.41 23.16
CA MET A 312 -17.61 -11.65 23.18
C MET A 312 -18.84 -12.53 23.17
N ALA A 313 -18.85 -13.54 22.29
CA ALA A 313 -19.93 -14.50 22.23
C ALA A 313 -20.11 -15.26 23.55
N GLY A 314 -19.01 -15.59 24.25
CA GLY A 314 -19.02 -16.32 25.51
C GLY A 314 -19.79 -15.66 26.66
N TYR A 315 -19.96 -14.33 26.64
CA TYR A 315 -20.77 -13.60 27.64
C TYR A 315 -22.09 -13.03 27.09
N ARG A 316 -22.30 -13.02 25.77
CA ARG A 316 -23.54 -12.51 25.14
C ARG A 316 -24.59 -13.59 24.86
N ILE A 317 -24.16 -14.79 24.49
CA ILE A 317 -25.06 -15.90 24.13
C ILE A 317 -25.90 -16.42 25.33
N PRO A 318 -25.38 -16.53 26.58
CA PRO A 318 -26.16 -17.08 27.68
C PRO A 318 -27.40 -16.24 28.01
N GLU A 319 -28.57 -16.87 28.04
CA GLU A 319 -29.86 -16.19 28.33
C GLU A 319 -30.04 -15.88 29.82
N GLU A 320 -29.48 -16.70 30.70
CA GLU A 320 -29.51 -16.49 32.16
C GLU A 320 -28.29 -15.71 32.66
N ARG A 321 -28.55 -14.59 33.35
CA ARG A 321 -27.52 -13.79 34.02
C ARG A 321 -26.97 -14.51 35.25
N THR A 322 -26.04 -15.43 35.03
CA THR A 322 -25.26 -16.06 36.10
C THR A 322 -24.14 -15.13 36.59
N ARG A 323 -23.73 -15.29 37.86
CA ARG A 323 -22.62 -14.51 38.47
C ARG A 323 -21.31 -14.59 37.66
N TRP A 324 -21.11 -15.68 36.90
CA TRP A 324 -19.92 -15.95 36.11
C TRP A 324 -20.03 -15.56 34.63
N LEU A 325 -21.05 -14.78 34.25
CA LEU A 325 -21.30 -14.41 32.85
C LEU A 325 -20.08 -13.77 32.19
N TYR A 326 -19.54 -12.71 32.80
CA TYR A 326 -18.38 -11.97 32.29
C TYR A 326 -17.02 -12.56 32.68
N ALA A 327 -16.99 -13.64 33.49
CA ALA A 327 -15.77 -14.24 34.01
C ALA A 327 -14.69 -14.54 32.95
N PRO A 328 -15.02 -15.18 31.79
CA PRO A 328 -13.98 -15.46 30.80
C PRO A 328 -13.45 -14.20 30.11
N ALA A 329 -14.29 -13.17 29.91
CA ALA A 329 -13.86 -11.88 29.36
C ALA A 329 -13.00 -11.09 30.34
N THR A 330 -13.35 -11.07 31.63
CA THR A 330 -12.53 -10.44 32.67
C THR A 330 -11.20 -11.16 32.82
N LEU A 331 -11.17 -12.49 32.71
CA LEU A 331 -9.94 -13.28 32.76
C LEU A 331 -9.01 -12.93 31.59
N ALA A 332 -9.56 -12.84 30.37
CA ALA A 332 -8.80 -12.44 29.19
C ALA A 332 -8.26 -11.01 29.30
N LEU A 333 -9.04 -10.06 29.83
CA LEU A 333 -8.58 -8.68 30.04
C LEU A 333 -7.47 -8.59 31.09
N VAL A 334 -7.59 -9.31 32.21
CA VAL A 334 -6.53 -9.38 33.24
C VAL A 334 -5.28 -10.02 32.67
N ALA A 335 -5.42 -11.09 31.89
CA ALA A 335 -4.32 -11.74 31.19
C ALA A 335 -3.59 -10.78 30.24
N LEU A 336 -4.33 -10.01 29.43
CA LEU A 336 -3.75 -9.00 28.54
C LEU A 336 -3.04 -7.88 29.32
N ALA A 337 -3.58 -7.46 30.47
CA ALA A 337 -2.93 -6.47 31.34
C ALA A 337 -1.60 -7.00 31.92
N ILE A 338 -1.57 -8.27 32.34
CA ILE A 338 -0.35 -8.94 32.81
C ILE A 338 0.69 -9.01 31.68
N LEU A 339 0.27 -9.41 30.47
CA LEU A 339 1.15 -9.50 29.31
C LEU A 339 1.69 -8.12 28.90
N ALA A 340 0.85 -7.09 28.87
CA ALA A 340 1.27 -5.72 28.57
C ALA A 340 2.26 -5.19 29.61
N TYR A 341 2.00 -5.45 30.90
CA TYR A 341 2.94 -5.10 31.97
C TYR A 341 4.27 -5.83 31.82
N ALA A 342 4.24 -7.14 31.54
CA ALA A 342 5.45 -7.95 31.36
C ALA A 342 6.29 -7.43 30.18
N LEU A 343 5.66 -7.19 29.01
CA LEU A 343 6.33 -6.69 27.80
C LEU A 343 6.89 -5.27 27.94
N SER A 344 6.24 -4.43 28.75
CA SER A 344 6.68 -3.03 28.94
C SER A 344 7.80 -2.87 29.97
N ASN A 345 7.98 -3.83 30.89
CA ASN A 345 8.90 -3.69 32.03
C ASN A 345 10.06 -4.69 32.00
N PHE A 346 9.99 -5.76 31.19
CA PHE A 346 10.99 -6.82 31.16
C PHE A 346 11.35 -7.23 29.73
N GLU A 347 12.61 -7.58 29.49
CA GLU A 347 13.05 -8.17 28.23
C GLU A 347 12.64 -9.65 28.17
N MET A 348 11.62 -9.96 27.36
CA MET A 348 11.10 -11.32 27.22
C MET A 348 11.93 -12.15 26.23
N ASN A 349 13.18 -12.44 26.58
CA ASN A 349 14.03 -13.34 25.80
C ASN A 349 14.37 -14.63 26.57
N VAL A 350 13.71 -15.73 26.20
CA VAL A 350 13.89 -17.04 26.83
C VAL A 350 15.33 -17.56 26.68
N LYS A 351 16.04 -17.16 25.61
CA LYS A 351 17.42 -17.61 25.35
C LYS A 351 18.48 -16.79 26.09
N ALA A 352 18.15 -15.57 26.53
CA ALA A 352 19.07 -14.65 27.19
C ALA A 352 18.70 -14.44 28.68
N MET A 353 18.20 -15.50 29.33
CA MET A 353 17.78 -15.46 30.74
C MET A 353 18.98 -15.52 31.69
N ASP A 354 19.50 -14.36 32.10
CA ASP A 354 20.62 -14.29 33.05
C ASP A 354 20.20 -13.72 34.42
N THR A 355 19.24 -12.80 34.48
CA THR A 355 18.87 -12.15 35.74
C THR A 355 17.59 -12.72 36.40
N PRO A 356 17.41 -12.56 37.72
CA PRO A 356 16.14 -12.88 38.39
C PRO A 356 14.95 -12.05 37.88
N ALA A 357 15.20 -10.85 37.35
CA ALA A 357 14.18 -10.00 36.76
C ALA A 357 13.65 -10.59 35.44
N ASP A 358 14.54 -11.13 34.60
CA ASP A 358 14.14 -11.79 33.34
C ASP A 358 13.29 -13.04 33.62
N ARG A 359 13.64 -13.79 34.67
CA ARG A 359 12.84 -14.91 35.18
C ARG A 359 11.44 -14.47 35.63
N LEU A 360 11.33 -13.35 36.35
CA LEU A 360 10.03 -12.78 36.73
C LEU A 360 9.21 -12.34 35.51
N GLY A 361 9.82 -11.64 34.55
CA GLY A 361 9.16 -11.21 33.32
C GLY A 361 8.59 -12.39 32.53
N ILE A 362 9.38 -13.45 32.35
CA ILE A 362 8.94 -14.65 31.61
C ILE A 362 7.86 -15.42 32.36
N THR A 363 7.96 -15.58 33.68
CA THR A 363 6.92 -16.26 34.47
C THR A 363 5.59 -15.51 34.45
N LEU A 364 5.61 -14.17 34.56
CA LEU A 364 4.42 -13.34 34.35
C LEU A 364 3.87 -13.49 32.93
N GLY A 365 4.74 -13.54 31.92
CA GLY A 365 4.37 -13.81 30.54
C GLY A 365 3.66 -15.15 30.34
N VAL A 366 4.19 -16.23 30.95
CA VAL A 366 3.59 -17.57 30.91
C VAL A 366 2.24 -17.56 31.62
N ILE A 367 2.15 -16.98 32.82
CA ILE A 367 0.89 -16.88 33.58
C ILE A 367 -0.16 -16.11 32.76
N GLY A 368 0.20 -14.95 32.22
CA GLY A 368 -0.67 -14.16 31.36
C GLY A 368 -1.16 -14.96 30.15
N THR A 369 -0.26 -15.66 29.46
CA THR A 369 -0.61 -16.49 28.30
C THR A 369 -1.57 -17.62 28.66
N VAL A 370 -1.31 -18.35 29.76
CA VAL A 370 -2.17 -19.44 30.23
C VAL A 370 -3.55 -18.92 30.62
N LEU A 371 -3.62 -17.80 31.36
CA LEU A 371 -4.90 -17.18 31.74
C LEU A 371 -5.71 -16.75 30.51
N PHE A 372 -5.03 -16.19 29.49
CA PHE A 372 -5.68 -15.81 28.24
C PHE A 372 -6.27 -17.04 27.52
N LEU A 373 -5.48 -18.12 27.39
CA LEU A 373 -5.94 -19.37 26.78
C LEU A 373 -7.11 -19.99 27.54
N VAL A 374 -7.08 -19.99 28.87
CA VAL A 374 -8.20 -20.48 29.69
C VAL A 374 -9.46 -19.64 29.42
N GLY A 375 -9.35 -18.31 29.34
CA GLY A 375 -10.48 -17.43 29.04
C GLY A 375 -11.06 -17.65 27.65
N LEU A 376 -10.19 -17.84 26.66
CA LEU A 376 -10.56 -18.13 25.27
C LEU A 376 -11.24 -19.50 25.14
N VAL A 377 -10.65 -20.56 25.72
CA VAL A 377 -11.21 -21.92 25.70
C VAL A 377 -12.53 -21.97 26.44
N TRP A 378 -12.65 -21.31 27.59
CA TRP A 378 -13.92 -21.24 28.32
C TRP A 378 -15.01 -20.55 27.48
N SER A 379 -14.68 -19.45 26.81
CA SER A 379 -15.60 -18.75 25.90
C SER A 379 -16.00 -19.63 24.72
N GLY A 380 -15.03 -20.32 24.11
CA GLY A 380 -15.26 -21.26 23.01
C GLY A 380 -16.14 -22.43 23.42
N LEU A 381 -15.91 -23.03 24.59
CA LEU A 381 -16.73 -24.11 25.13
C LEU A 381 -18.17 -23.66 25.41
N ARG A 382 -18.39 -22.43 25.86
CA ARG A 382 -19.74 -21.86 26.01
C ARG A 382 -20.42 -21.67 24.65
N ALA A 383 -19.72 -21.08 23.69
CA ALA A 383 -20.24 -20.88 22.34
C ALA A 383 -20.53 -22.21 21.62
N PHE A 384 -19.78 -23.26 21.93
CA PHE A 384 -20.02 -24.62 21.44
C PHE A 384 -21.24 -25.28 22.10
N ARG A 385 -21.34 -25.21 23.43
CA ARG A 385 -22.44 -25.87 24.17
C ARG A 385 -23.79 -25.18 24.02
N ILE A 386 -23.81 -23.86 23.87
CA ILE A 386 -25.06 -23.07 23.83
C ILE A 386 -25.49 -22.85 22.38
N ASN A 387 -26.67 -23.35 22.03
CA ASN A 387 -27.31 -23.24 20.71
C ASN A 387 -26.44 -23.75 19.54
N ASP A 388 -25.44 -24.59 19.83
CA ASP A 388 -24.46 -25.09 18.85
C ASP A 388 -23.84 -23.97 17.99
N THR A 389 -23.64 -22.80 18.61
CA THR A 389 -23.33 -21.56 17.90
C THR A 389 -21.98 -21.67 17.19
N LEU A 390 -20.95 -22.17 17.90
CA LEU A 390 -19.62 -22.31 17.34
C LEU A 390 -19.57 -23.30 16.16
N HIS A 391 -20.28 -24.43 16.24
CA HIS A 391 -20.32 -25.41 15.14
C HIS A 391 -20.95 -24.80 13.89
N ASN A 392 -22.08 -24.11 14.05
CA ASN A 392 -22.74 -23.40 12.95
C ASN A 392 -21.82 -22.31 12.34
N VAL A 393 -21.14 -21.53 13.18
CA VAL A 393 -20.18 -20.50 12.73
C VAL A 393 -19.03 -21.14 11.96
N MET A 394 -18.46 -22.24 12.45
CA MET A 394 -17.39 -22.97 11.77
C MET A 394 -17.84 -23.53 10.41
N LEU A 395 -19.04 -24.10 10.33
CA LEU A 395 -19.60 -24.62 9.08
C LEU A 395 -19.85 -23.50 8.05
N GLU A 396 -20.44 -22.38 8.47
CA GLU A 396 -20.67 -21.23 7.57
C GLU A 396 -19.36 -20.59 7.13
N THR A 397 -18.38 -20.49 8.04
CA THR A 397 -17.03 -20.01 7.73
C THR A 397 -16.36 -20.92 6.71
N ALA A 398 -16.39 -22.24 6.91
CA ALA A 398 -15.79 -23.20 5.99
C ALA A 398 -16.44 -23.12 4.60
N LYS A 399 -17.78 -23.10 4.53
CA LYS A 399 -18.51 -22.97 3.26
C LYS A 399 -18.17 -21.68 2.51
N THR A 400 -18.21 -20.54 3.20
CA THR A 400 -17.92 -19.23 2.59
C THR A 400 -16.47 -19.15 2.14
N THR A 401 -15.55 -19.63 2.97
CA THR A 401 -14.11 -19.68 2.67
C THR A 401 -13.86 -20.57 1.46
N SER A 402 -14.37 -21.80 1.43
CA SER A 402 -14.23 -22.72 0.30
C SER A 402 -14.76 -22.12 -1.00
N LEU A 403 -15.89 -21.41 -0.96
CA LEU A 403 -16.42 -20.71 -2.13
C LEU A 403 -15.43 -19.65 -2.65
N VAL A 404 -14.94 -18.76 -1.78
CA VAL A 404 -13.98 -17.70 -2.13
C VAL A 404 -12.72 -18.29 -2.77
N PHE A 405 -12.16 -19.32 -2.13
CA PHE A 405 -10.94 -19.97 -2.59
C PHE A 405 -11.11 -20.70 -3.93
N ILE A 406 -12.23 -21.40 -4.16
CA ILE A 406 -12.47 -22.04 -5.47
C ILE A 406 -12.70 -20.99 -6.56
N ILE A 407 -13.29 -19.82 -6.25
CA ILE A 407 -13.41 -18.74 -7.23
C ILE A 407 -12.03 -18.18 -7.58
N LEU A 408 -11.16 -17.93 -6.59
CA LEU A 408 -9.77 -17.50 -6.79
C LEU A 408 -9.00 -18.49 -7.69
N LEU A 409 -9.20 -19.78 -7.45
CA LEU A 409 -8.66 -20.88 -8.28
C LEU A 409 -9.15 -20.79 -9.73
N GLY A 410 -10.46 -20.63 -9.90
CA GLY A 410 -11.12 -20.57 -11.20
C GLY A 410 -10.66 -19.38 -12.04
N ALA A 411 -10.49 -18.23 -11.40
CA ALA A 411 -10.05 -17.02 -12.06
C ALA A 411 -8.57 -17.07 -12.48
N ALA A 412 -7.70 -17.79 -11.77
CA ALA A 412 -6.33 -18.05 -12.23
C ALA A 412 -6.30 -18.88 -13.52
N MET A 413 -7.15 -19.92 -13.64
CA MET A 413 -7.32 -20.67 -14.90
C MET A 413 -7.86 -19.79 -16.01
N LEU A 414 -8.88 -18.99 -15.70
CA LEU A 414 -9.50 -18.10 -16.68
C LEU A 414 -8.53 -17.06 -17.20
N THR A 415 -7.75 -16.43 -16.32
CA THR A 415 -6.73 -15.44 -16.70
C THR A 415 -5.66 -16.08 -17.59
N ALA A 416 -5.23 -17.30 -17.26
CA ALA A 416 -4.31 -18.06 -18.10
C ALA A 416 -4.91 -18.34 -19.49
N ALA A 417 -6.16 -18.82 -19.57
CA ALA A 417 -6.84 -19.07 -20.84
C ALA A 417 -7.07 -17.78 -21.65
N PHE A 418 -7.46 -16.69 -20.98
CA PHE A 418 -7.67 -15.39 -21.62
C PHE A 418 -6.37 -14.85 -22.22
N ARG A 419 -5.26 -14.95 -21.49
CA ARG A 419 -3.93 -14.59 -21.99
C ARG A 419 -3.45 -15.53 -23.11
N ALA A 420 -3.77 -16.81 -23.02
CA ALA A 420 -3.44 -17.81 -24.04
C ALA A 420 -4.00 -17.48 -25.43
N PHE A 421 -5.19 -16.86 -25.48
CA PHE A 421 -5.85 -16.44 -26.72
C PHE A 421 -5.65 -14.94 -27.05
N GLY A 422 -4.72 -14.24 -26.39
CA GLY A 422 -4.41 -12.84 -26.67
C GLY A 422 -5.44 -11.83 -26.15
N GLY A 423 -6.29 -12.21 -25.19
CA GLY A 423 -7.34 -11.33 -24.69
C GLY A 423 -6.84 -10.08 -23.97
N GLU A 424 -5.68 -10.16 -23.29
CA GLU A 424 -5.07 -9.02 -22.59
C GLU A 424 -4.63 -7.94 -23.59
N ASP A 425 -3.96 -8.33 -24.66
CA ASP A 425 -3.53 -7.42 -25.73
C ASP A 425 -4.73 -6.79 -26.43
N LEU A 426 -5.81 -7.56 -26.67
CA LEU A 426 -7.05 -7.04 -27.25
C LEU A 426 -7.68 -5.94 -26.38
N VAL A 427 -7.83 -6.19 -25.07
CA VAL A 427 -8.40 -5.19 -24.15
C VAL A 427 -7.49 -3.98 -24.04
N ARG A 428 -6.17 -4.19 -24.00
CA ARG A 428 -5.18 -3.12 -23.97
C ARG A 428 -5.22 -2.26 -25.22
N GLU A 429 -5.25 -2.85 -26.40
CA GLU A 429 -5.33 -2.13 -27.67
C GLU A 429 -6.64 -1.34 -27.77
N PHE A 430 -7.77 -1.96 -27.40
CA PHE A 430 -9.05 -1.28 -27.36
C PHE A 430 -9.02 -0.08 -26.41
N LEU A 431 -8.55 -0.24 -25.17
CA LEU A 431 -8.49 0.85 -24.20
C LEU A 431 -7.55 1.97 -24.64
N ILE A 432 -6.39 1.65 -25.21
CA ILE A 432 -5.43 2.66 -25.68
C ILE A 432 -5.90 3.35 -26.97
N SER A 433 -6.73 2.70 -27.80
CA SER A 433 -7.28 3.30 -29.01
C SER A 433 -8.33 4.39 -28.75
N LEU A 434 -8.89 4.43 -27.54
CA LEU A 434 -9.97 5.35 -27.22
C LEU A 434 -9.45 6.79 -27.10
N PRO A 435 -10.09 7.76 -27.78
CA PRO A 435 -9.73 9.16 -27.66
C PRO A 435 -10.06 9.66 -26.24
N GLY A 436 -9.19 10.50 -25.67
CA GLY A 436 -9.45 11.16 -24.37
C GLY A 436 -8.66 10.62 -23.16
N GLY A 437 -7.60 9.83 -23.40
CA GLY A 437 -6.58 9.47 -22.40
C GLY A 437 -7.10 8.71 -21.19
N PHE A 438 -6.38 8.80 -20.07
CA PHE A 438 -6.69 8.10 -18.82
C PHE A 438 -8.15 8.24 -18.37
N TRP A 439 -8.71 9.44 -18.36
CA TRP A 439 -10.06 9.67 -17.82
C TRP A 439 -11.15 8.96 -18.62
N THR A 440 -10.97 8.86 -19.94
CA THR A 440 -11.89 8.13 -20.80
C THR A 440 -11.77 6.62 -20.59
N GLN A 441 -10.53 6.11 -20.52
CA GLN A 441 -10.27 4.71 -20.18
C GLN A 441 -10.84 4.35 -18.82
N PHE A 442 -10.60 5.17 -17.80
CA PHE A 442 -11.10 5.01 -16.45
C PHE A 442 -12.63 5.00 -16.42
N ALA A 443 -13.30 5.96 -17.07
CA ALA A 443 -14.76 6.01 -17.11
C ALA A 443 -15.37 4.77 -17.78
N ILE A 444 -14.77 4.29 -18.87
CA ILE A 444 -15.23 3.09 -19.59
C ILE A 444 -15.00 1.84 -18.75
N VAL A 445 -13.82 1.67 -18.16
CA VAL A 445 -13.54 0.55 -17.26
C VAL A 445 -14.50 0.54 -16.08
N MET A 446 -14.79 1.71 -15.50
CA MET A 446 -15.77 1.85 -14.42
C MET A 446 -17.18 1.50 -14.87
N ALA A 447 -17.60 1.93 -16.07
CA ALA A 447 -18.89 1.54 -16.62
C ALA A 447 -18.99 0.02 -16.89
N VAL A 448 -17.92 -0.60 -17.39
CA VAL A 448 -17.85 -2.05 -17.60
C VAL A 448 -17.94 -2.80 -16.27
N ILE A 449 -17.15 -2.42 -15.26
CA ILE A 449 -17.21 -3.01 -13.91
C ILE A 449 -18.61 -2.84 -13.31
N PHE A 450 -19.22 -1.66 -13.49
CA PHE A 450 -20.57 -1.38 -13.01
C PHE A 450 -21.62 -2.27 -13.66
N ILE A 451 -21.56 -2.51 -14.97
CA ILE A 451 -22.49 -3.40 -15.67
C ILE A 451 -22.23 -4.87 -15.30
N LEU A 452 -20.96 -5.27 -15.19
CA LEU A 452 -20.59 -6.63 -14.85
C LEU A 452 -21.05 -7.01 -13.43
N GLY A 453 -21.03 -6.07 -12.49
CA GLY A 453 -21.50 -6.30 -11.12
C GLY A 453 -23.01 -6.52 -10.99
N PHE A 454 -23.77 -6.45 -12.08
CA PHE A 454 -25.16 -6.91 -12.11
C PHE A 454 -25.26 -8.43 -12.19
N PHE A 455 -24.25 -9.09 -12.75
CA PHE A 455 -24.25 -10.53 -13.02
C PHE A 455 -23.19 -11.29 -12.21
N LEU A 456 -22.09 -10.61 -11.89
CA LEU A 456 -20.93 -11.16 -11.20
C LEU A 456 -20.85 -10.61 -9.78
N ASP A 457 -20.50 -11.48 -8.82
CA ASP A 457 -20.19 -11.05 -7.47
C ASP A 457 -18.79 -10.35 -7.46
N PHE A 458 -18.46 -9.64 -6.39
CA PHE A 458 -17.31 -8.75 -6.34
C PHE A 458 -16.00 -9.55 -6.38
N ILE A 459 -16.02 -10.78 -5.89
CA ILE A 459 -14.87 -11.69 -5.88
C ILE A 459 -14.50 -11.98 -7.33
N GLU A 460 -15.48 -12.32 -8.16
CA GLU A 460 -15.31 -12.58 -9.58
C GLU A 460 -14.74 -11.37 -10.29
N ILE A 461 -15.31 -10.18 -10.06
CA ILE A 461 -14.81 -8.95 -10.68
C ILE A 461 -13.38 -8.67 -10.23
N ALA A 462 -13.10 -8.77 -8.93
CA ALA A 462 -11.78 -8.49 -8.38
C ALA A 462 -10.71 -9.42 -8.94
N VAL A 463 -11.02 -10.69 -9.22
CA VAL A 463 -10.02 -11.66 -9.66
C VAL A 463 -10.00 -11.84 -11.17
N VAL A 464 -11.10 -11.56 -11.88
CA VAL A 464 -11.17 -11.68 -13.35
C VAL A 464 -10.91 -10.34 -14.04
N VAL A 465 -11.62 -9.29 -13.65
CA VAL A 465 -11.63 -8.02 -14.38
C VAL A 465 -10.44 -7.15 -13.98
N VAL A 466 -10.17 -7.01 -12.67
CA VAL A 466 -9.13 -6.11 -12.16
C VAL A 466 -7.74 -6.45 -12.69
N PRO A 467 -7.28 -7.72 -12.74
CA PRO A 467 -5.96 -8.04 -13.28
C PRO A 467 -5.80 -7.71 -14.75
N ILE A 468 -6.91 -7.62 -15.51
CA ILE A 468 -6.88 -7.25 -16.92
C ILE A 468 -6.82 -5.72 -17.06
N VAL A 469 -7.69 -4.99 -16.36
CA VAL A 469 -7.85 -3.54 -16.58
C VAL A 469 -6.91 -2.67 -15.73
N ALA A 470 -6.57 -3.09 -14.51
CA ALA A 470 -5.80 -2.28 -13.58
C ALA A 470 -4.35 -2.06 -14.01
N PRO A 471 -3.61 -3.06 -14.56
CA PRO A 471 -2.25 -2.81 -15.04
C PRO A 471 -2.22 -1.73 -16.12
N ILE A 472 -3.22 -1.73 -17.01
CA ILE A 472 -3.33 -0.78 -18.12
C ILE A 472 -3.55 0.64 -17.58
N LEU A 473 -4.50 0.81 -16.64
CA LEU A 473 -4.78 2.10 -16.02
C LEU A 473 -3.63 2.63 -15.16
N LEU A 474 -2.94 1.75 -14.42
CA LEU A 474 -1.80 2.12 -13.57
C LEU A 474 -0.54 2.42 -14.39
N ALA A 475 -0.41 1.84 -15.59
CA ALA A 475 0.73 2.09 -16.45
C ALA A 475 0.72 3.49 -17.05
N ASP A 476 -0.45 4.13 -17.23
CA ASP A 476 -0.56 5.47 -17.80
C ASP A 476 0.23 6.50 -16.95
N PRO A 477 1.27 7.14 -17.52
CA PRO A 477 2.08 8.11 -16.81
C PRO A 477 1.42 9.50 -16.70
N GLY A 478 0.34 9.77 -17.45
CA GLY A 478 -0.37 11.06 -17.48
C GLY A 478 -1.18 11.34 -16.22
N ALA A 479 -1.97 10.36 -15.77
CA ALA A 479 -2.72 10.49 -14.52
C ALA A 479 -1.94 10.02 -13.29
N ASN A 480 -1.01 9.08 -13.47
CA ASN A 480 -0.13 8.56 -12.42
C ASN A 480 -0.87 8.24 -11.10
N VAL A 481 -1.98 7.50 -11.21
CA VAL A 481 -2.81 7.15 -10.06
C VAL A 481 -2.16 6.09 -9.19
N THR A 482 -2.48 6.11 -7.89
CA THR A 482 -2.01 5.10 -6.95
C THR A 482 -2.88 3.85 -7.04
N ALA A 483 -2.31 2.67 -6.77
CA ALA A 483 -3.06 1.42 -6.64
C ALA A 483 -4.15 1.54 -5.56
N VAL A 484 -3.86 2.24 -4.45
CA VAL A 484 -4.82 2.48 -3.37
C VAL A 484 -6.03 3.28 -3.86
N TRP A 485 -5.82 4.37 -4.58
CA TRP A 485 -6.91 5.18 -5.11
C TRP A 485 -7.77 4.37 -6.09
N LEU A 486 -7.15 3.66 -7.03
CA LEU A 486 -7.86 2.83 -8.00
C LEU A 486 -8.70 1.74 -7.31
N GLY A 487 -8.15 1.08 -6.29
CA GLY A 487 -8.85 0.04 -5.53
C GLY A 487 -10.07 0.56 -4.76
N VAL A 488 -9.95 1.72 -4.11
CA VAL A 488 -11.08 2.36 -3.43
C VAL A 488 -12.18 2.73 -4.41
N MET A 489 -11.79 3.28 -5.57
CA MET A 489 -12.74 3.64 -6.62
C MET A 489 -13.47 2.40 -7.16
N ILE A 490 -12.73 1.32 -7.47
CA ILE A 490 -13.32 0.03 -7.88
C ILE A 490 -14.27 -0.50 -6.80
N GLY A 491 -13.87 -0.45 -5.53
CA GLY A 491 -14.70 -0.90 -4.39
C GLY A 491 -16.02 -0.13 -4.27
N LEU A 492 -15.98 1.21 -4.36
CA LEU A 492 -17.18 2.05 -4.37
C LEU A 492 -18.09 1.77 -5.59
N ASN A 493 -17.49 1.52 -6.75
CA ASN A 493 -18.23 1.23 -7.97
C ASN A 493 -18.94 -0.14 -7.91
N ILE A 494 -18.22 -1.19 -7.48
CA ILE A 494 -18.79 -2.52 -7.24
C ILE A 494 -19.94 -2.43 -6.24
N GLN A 495 -19.77 -1.66 -5.16
CA GLN A 495 -20.82 -1.46 -4.17
C GLN A 495 -22.08 -0.82 -4.76
N THR A 496 -21.91 0.14 -5.65
CA THR A 496 -23.02 0.82 -6.34
C THR A 496 -23.74 -0.15 -7.28
N SER A 497 -22.98 -0.98 -7.99
CA SER A 497 -23.53 -2.01 -8.87
C SER A 497 -24.40 -3.02 -8.11
N PHE A 498 -23.95 -3.46 -6.93
CA PHE A 498 -24.66 -4.42 -6.08
C PHE A 498 -26.03 -3.95 -5.61
N LEU A 499 -26.24 -2.63 -5.68
CA LEU A 499 -27.42 -1.95 -5.22
C LEU A 499 -28.37 -1.57 -6.38
N THR A 500 -27.94 -1.68 -7.64
CA THR A 500 -28.66 -1.12 -8.80
C THR A 500 -29.72 -2.08 -9.37
N PRO A 501 -31.00 -1.68 -9.48
CA PRO A 501 -32.04 -2.47 -10.12
C PRO A 501 -31.81 -2.68 -11.63
N PRO A 502 -32.32 -3.79 -12.23
CA PRO A 502 -33.13 -4.82 -11.60
C PRO A 502 -32.31 -5.95 -10.94
N PHE A 503 -30.99 -5.97 -11.12
CA PHE A 503 -30.14 -7.13 -10.85
C PHE A 503 -29.32 -7.07 -9.56
N GLY A 504 -29.29 -5.94 -8.84
CA GLY A 504 -28.47 -5.79 -7.65
C GLY A 504 -28.67 -6.90 -6.61
N PHE A 505 -27.61 -7.66 -6.31
CA PHE A 505 -27.63 -8.80 -5.37
C PHE A 505 -28.21 -8.44 -4.01
N ALA A 506 -27.89 -7.26 -3.48
CA ALA A 506 -28.42 -6.78 -2.21
C ALA A 506 -29.97 -6.69 -2.23
N LEU A 507 -30.55 -6.32 -3.37
CA LEU A 507 -32.01 -6.23 -3.53
C LEU A 507 -32.66 -7.61 -3.52
N PHE A 508 -32.03 -8.61 -4.14
CA PHE A 508 -32.51 -10.00 -4.12
C PHE A 508 -32.38 -10.65 -2.75
N TYR A 509 -31.27 -10.42 -2.05
CA TYR A 509 -31.08 -10.88 -0.67
C TYR A 509 -32.15 -10.29 0.25
N LEU A 510 -32.40 -8.99 0.15
CA LEU A 510 -33.47 -8.35 0.92
C LEU A 510 -34.84 -8.89 0.52
N ARG A 511 -35.11 -9.08 -0.77
CA ARG A 511 -36.38 -9.64 -1.25
C ARG A 511 -36.61 -11.05 -0.72
N GLY A 512 -35.56 -11.86 -0.58
CA GLY A 512 -35.62 -13.23 -0.06
C GLY A 512 -36.11 -13.31 1.38
N VAL A 513 -35.89 -12.26 2.19
CA VAL A 513 -36.35 -12.19 3.59
C VAL A 513 -37.54 -11.25 3.82
N ALA A 514 -37.83 -10.35 2.87
CA ALA A 514 -38.91 -9.39 3.01
C ALA A 514 -40.29 -10.08 2.96
N PRO A 515 -41.25 -9.69 3.82
CA PRO A 515 -42.58 -10.25 3.82
C PRO A 515 -43.32 -9.92 2.52
N ALA A 516 -44.29 -10.74 2.13
CA ALA A 516 -45.05 -10.58 0.89
C ALA A 516 -45.78 -9.23 0.75
N ALA A 517 -46.01 -8.52 1.86
CA ALA A 517 -46.55 -7.16 1.87
C ALA A 517 -45.64 -6.13 1.19
N VAL A 518 -44.33 -6.38 1.13
CA VAL A 518 -43.33 -5.51 0.49
C VAL A 518 -43.17 -5.92 -0.97
N ARG A 519 -43.59 -5.03 -1.88
CA ARG A 519 -43.46 -5.25 -3.33
C ARG A 519 -42.03 -4.97 -3.80
N THR A 520 -41.51 -5.74 -4.75
CA THR A 520 -40.19 -5.52 -5.34
C THR A 520 -39.99 -4.10 -5.87
N ILE A 521 -41.03 -3.51 -6.47
CA ILE A 521 -41.01 -2.13 -6.97
C ILE A 521 -40.77 -1.12 -5.84
N GLN A 522 -41.23 -1.40 -4.62
CA GLN A 522 -40.98 -0.53 -3.46
C GLN A 522 -39.51 -0.60 -3.04
N ILE A 523 -38.89 -1.78 -3.10
CA ILE A 523 -37.45 -1.97 -2.86
C ILE A 523 -36.65 -1.17 -3.90
N TYR A 524 -37.00 -1.30 -5.19
CA TYR A 524 -36.33 -0.58 -6.28
C TYR A 524 -36.48 0.94 -6.15
N LYS A 525 -37.68 1.44 -5.86
CA LYS A 525 -37.88 2.88 -5.63
C LYS A 525 -37.13 3.38 -4.39
N GLY A 526 -37.04 2.54 -3.37
CA GLY A 526 -36.36 2.84 -2.11
C GLY A 526 -34.87 3.09 -2.27
N VAL A 527 -34.25 2.39 -3.21
CA VAL A 527 -32.80 2.35 -3.33
C VAL A 527 -32.19 3.42 -4.24
N ILE A 528 -32.97 3.95 -5.19
CA ILE A 528 -32.54 4.99 -6.14
C ILE A 528 -31.82 6.17 -5.45
N PRO A 529 -32.35 6.76 -4.36
CA PRO A 529 -31.65 7.86 -3.69
C PRO A 529 -30.27 7.46 -3.15
N PHE A 530 -30.12 6.23 -2.64
CA PHE A 530 -28.85 5.75 -2.12
C PHE A 530 -27.83 5.48 -3.24
N ILE A 531 -28.27 5.00 -4.40
CA ILE A 531 -27.41 4.88 -5.59
C ILE A 531 -26.88 6.25 -6.02
N LEU A 532 -27.75 7.27 -6.06
CA LEU A 532 -27.33 8.64 -6.39
C LEU A 532 -26.31 9.16 -5.37
N LEU A 533 -26.50 8.89 -4.08
CA LEU A 533 -25.53 9.26 -3.04
C LEU A 533 -24.19 8.51 -3.19
N GLN A 534 -24.21 7.24 -3.62
CA GLN A 534 -22.99 6.49 -3.92
C GLN A 534 -22.24 7.05 -5.13
N LEU A 535 -22.96 7.43 -6.19
CA LEU A 535 -22.36 8.10 -7.35
C LEU A 535 -21.75 9.45 -6.98
N VAL A 536 -22.41 10.20 -6.08
CA VAL A 536 -21.85 11.44 -5.52
C VAL A 536 -20.60 11.14 -4.69
N ALA A 537 -20.61 10.13 -3.83
CA ALA A 537 -19.43 9.73 -3.05
C ALA A 537 -18.26 9.30 -3.94
N LEU A 538 -18.54 8.55 -5.02
CA LEU A 538 -17.57 8.15 -6.04
C LEU A 538 -16.98 9.39 -6.74
N ALA A 539 -17.81 10.37 -7.10
CA ALA A 539 -17.35 11.62 -7.71
C ALA A 539 -16.48 12.44 -6.74
N ILE A 540 -16.83 12.50 -5.45
CA ILE A 540 -16.04 13.18 -4.41
C ILE A 540 -14.68 12.50 -4.24
N ALA A 541 -14.65 11.18 -4.06
CA ALA A 541 -13.40 10.43 -3.91
C ALA A 541 -12.53 10.47 -5.17
N GLY A 542 -13.17 10.49 -6.35
CA GLY A 542 -12.49 10.54 -7.63
C GLY A 542 -11.87 11.91 -7.95
N SER A 543 -12.55 13.00 -7.60
CA SER A 543 -12.06 14.37 -7.84
C SER A 543 -11.08 14.87 -6.78
N TYR A 544 -11.08 14.28 -5.58
CA TYR A 544 -10.19 14.65 -4.49
C TYR A 544 -9.33 13.45 -4.00
N PRO A 545 -8.26 13.08 -4.74
CA PRO A 545 -7.35 11.99 -4.38
C PRO A 545 -6.80 12.00 -2.95
N PRO A 546 -6.54 13.18 -2.32
CA PRO A 546 -6.09 13.21 -0.93
C PRO A 546 -7.06 12.56 0.06
N LEU A 547 -8.36 12.47 -0.26
CA LEU A 547 -9.32 11.74 0.59
C LEU A 547 -8.92 10.27 0.79
N VAL A 548 -8.29 9.68 -0.24
CA VAL A 548 -7.87 8.28 -0.25
C VAL A 548 -6.39 8.14 0.12
N ASN A 549 -5.51 8.98 -0.43
CA ASN A 549 -4.06 8.78 -0.29
C ASN A 549 -3.44 9.37 0.98
N TYR A 550 -4.03 10.44 1.55
CA TYR A 550 -3.38 11.17 2.65
C TYR A 550 -3.24 10.33 3.91
N LEU A 551 -4.30 9.62 4.32
CA LEU A 551 -4.28 8.84 5.55
C LEU A 551 -3.30 7.66 5.49
N PRO A 552 -3.26 6.83 4.41
CA PRO A 552 -2.20 5.84 4.20
C PRO A 552 -0.79 6.44 4.26
N ASN A 553 -0.53 7.53 3.53
CA ASN A 553 0.79 8.16 3.47
C ASN A 553 1.20 8.70 4.86
N ARG A 554 0.27 9.31 5.59
CA ARG A 554 0.52 9.85 6.93
C ARG A 554 0.91 8.76 7.91
N VAL A 555 0.23 7.62 7.89
CA VAL A 555 0.54 6.50 8.77
C VAL A 555 1.89 5.88 8.38
N SER A 556 2.12 5.66 7.09
CA SER A 556 3.37 5.09 6.58
C SER A 556 4.58 5.96 6.91
N PHE A 557 4.50 7.28 6.75
CA PHE A 557 5.64 8.16 6.98
C PHE A 557 5.90 8.47 8.46
N LEU A 558 4.90 8.29 9.34
CA LEU A 558 5.05 8.42 10.80
C LEU A 558 5.40 7.10 11.50
N SER A 559 5.41 5.98 10.78
CA SER A 559 5.70 4.67 11.39
C SER A 559 7.19 4.50 11.69
N GLU A 560 7.50 3.51 12.52
CA GLU A 560 8.89 3.11 12.78
C GLU A 560 9.60 2.54 11.54
N THR A 561 8.82 2.08 10.56
CA THR A 561 9.25 1.54 9.27
C THR A 561 9.20 2.56 8.14
N SER A 562 9.12 3.85 8.48
CA SER A 562 9.06 4.95 7.52
C SER A 562 10.25 4.93 6.55
N PRO A 563 10.03 5.18 5.24
CA PRO A 563 11.11 5.24 4.28
C PRO A 563 12.09 6.37 4.63
N PRO A 564 13.41 6.16 4.40
CA PRO A 564 14.39 7.18 4.69
C PRO A 564 14.16 8.43 3.81
N PRO A 565 14.44 9.65 4.30
CA PRO A 565 14.25 10.88 3.53
C PRO A 565 15.03 10.93 2.21
N ARG A 566 16.09 10.12 2.06
CA ARG A 566 16.86 9.95 0.81
C ARG A 566 16.12 9.16 -0.28
N ASN A 567 14.95 8.61 0.01
CA ASN A 567 14.15 7.86 -0.97
C ASN A 567 13.87 8.73 -2.22
N PRO A 568 14.20 8.26 -3.45
CA PRO A 568 13.97 9.00 -4.69
C PRO A 568 12.54 9.51 -4.87
N LYS A 569 11.52 8.75 -4.41
CA LYS A 569 10.10 9.11 -4.53
C LYS A 569 9.70 10.33 -3.68
N LEU A 570 10.45 10.62 -2.62
CA LEU A 570 10.16 11.74 -1.72
C LEU A 570 10.92 13.01 -2.08
N GLN A 571 11.93 12.93 -2.97
CA GLN A 571 12.85 14.04 -3.18
C GLN A 571 12.17 15.30 -3.67
N VAL A 572 11.24 15.22 -4.63
CA VAL A 572 10.56 16.42 -5.15
C VAL A 572 9.76 17.14 -4.05
N CYS A 573 9.10 16.38 -3.19
CA CYS A 573 8.37 16.92 -2.04
C CYS A 573 9.33 17.49 -0.99
N LEU A 574 10.45 16.81 -0.73
CA LEU A 574 11.46 17.28 0.22
C LEU A 574 12.14 18.57 -0.26
N ASP A 575 12.47 18.66 -1.55
CA ASP A 575 13.01 19.85 -2.20
C ASP A 575 12.04 21.04 -1.98
N SER A 576 10.73 20.81 -2.17
CA SER A 576 9.67 21.82 -1.99
C SER A 576 9.50 22.23 -0.51
N TYR A 577 9.55 21.27 0.40
CA TYR A 577 9.50 21.51 1.84
C TYR A 577 10.67 22.37 2.32
N VAL A 578 11.89 22.09 1.85
CA VAL A 578 13.07 22.90 2.18
C VAL A 578 12.92 24.31 1.61
N ALA A 579 12.47 24.45 0.36
CA ALA A 579 12.22 25.77 -0.23
C ALA A 579 11.21 26.60 0.57
N GLU A 580 10.12 25.98 1.03
CA GLU A 580 9.12 26.65 1.88
C GLU A 580 9.73 27.09 3.22
N LYS A 581 10.58 26.27 3.85
CA LYS A 581 11.27 26.62 5.09
C LYS A 581 12.23 27.79 4.94
N PHE A 582 12.99 27.85 3.85
CA PHE A 582 13.84 29.00 3.53
C PHE A 582 13.04 30.28 3.26
N ALA A 583 11.84 30.16 2.69
CA ALA A 583 10.95 31.30 2.46
C ALA A 583 10.25 31.78 3.75
N ALA A 584 10.01 30.88 4.70
CA ALA A 584 9.26 31.17 5.93
C ALA A 584 10.10 31.81 7.04
N SER A 585 11.39 31.49 7.16
CA SER A 585 12.25 32.04 8.22
C SER A 585 13.69 32.29 7.77
N SER A 586 14.34 33.32 8.34
CA SER A 586 15.77 33.60 8.16
C SER A 586 16.68 32.75 9.04
N GLU A 587 16.12 31.91 9.93
CA GLU A 587 16.86 31.16 10.95
C GLU A 587 17.99 30.32 10.34
N ILE A 588 17.72 29.67 9.21
CA ILE A 588 18.71 28.83 8.51
C ILE A 588 19.83 29.69 7.93
N THR A 589 19.50 30.81 7.30
CA THR A 589 20.49 31.73 6.72
C THR A 589 21.32 32.42 7.81
N ASP A 590 20.70 32.75 8.94
CA ASP A 590 21.36 33.35 10.10
C ASP A 590 22.33 32.35 10.75
N ALA A 591 21.94 31.07 10.85
CA ALA A 591 22.80 29.99 11.34
C ALA A 591 24.00 29.74 10.41
N ILE A 592 23.81 29.78 9.08
CA ILE A 592 24.91 29.69 8.10
C ILE A 592 25.86 30.88 8.26
N ALA A 593 25.33 32.10 8.41
CA ALA A 593 26.13 33.31 8.59
C ALA A 593 26.93 33.28 9.90
N ALA A 594 26.32 32.81 11.00
CA ALA A 594 26.99 32.64 12.28
C ALA A 594 28.11 31.58 12.22
N ALA A 595 27.86 30.45 11.54
CA ALA A 595 28.86 29.40 11.38
C ALA A 595 30.08 29.84 10.57
N ARG A 596 29.90 30.74 9.59
CA ARG A 596 31.00 31.36 8.83
C ARG A 596 31.89 32.30 9.65
N GLN A 597 31.43 32.75 10.81
CA GLN A 597 32.22 33.60 11.71
C GLN A 597 33.08 32.80 12.69
N LEU A 598 33.00 31.45 12.67
CA LEU A 598 33.83 30.60 13.51
C LEU A 598 35.31 30.70 13.12
N ASP A 599 36.19 30.74 14.12
CA ASP A 599 37.63 30.78 13.90
C ASP A 599 38.17 29.39 13.52
N LEU A 600 38.21 29.12 12.21
CA LEU A 600 38.69 27.85 11.66
C LEU A 600 40.23 27.75 11.59
N SER A 601 40.98 28.78 12.00
CA SER A 601 42.46 28.77 11.96
C SER A 601 43.08 27.72 12.89
N VAL A 602 42.29 27.24 13.85
CA VAL A 602 42.69 26.24 14.84
C VAL A 602 42.68 24.81 14.28
N LEU A 603 41.99 24.57 13.16
CA LEU A 603 41.89 23.27 12.51
C LEU A 603 43.07 23.02 11.54
N PRO A 604 43.49 21.75 11.35
CA PRO A 604 44.37 21.35 10.26
C PRO A 604 43.80 21.73 8.88
N ASP A 605 44.66 21.94 7.89
CA ASP A 605 44.27 22.40 6.54
C ASP A 605 43.19 21.51 5.89
N ASP A 606 43.29 20.19 6.05
CA ASP A 606 42.30 19.25 5.51
C ASP A 606 40.90 19.47 6.12
N LEU A 607 40.80 19.51 7.46
CA LEU A 607 39.52 19.72 8.16
C LEU A 607 38.97 21.14 7.97
N LYS A 608 39.88 22.12 7.84
CA LYS A 608 39.53 23.50 7.51
C LYS A 608 38.92 23.59 6.12
N SER A 609 39.51 22.93 5.12
CA SER A 609 38.96 22.85 3.77
C SER A 609 37.57 22.20 3.80
N THR A 610 37.45 21.01 4.40
CA THR A 610 36.17 20.30 4.53
C THR A 610 35.10 21.18 5.17
N MET A 611 35.41 21.84 6.28
CA MET A 611 34.46 22.75 6.94
C MET A 611 34.06 23.92 6.04
N THR A 612 35.03 24.54 5.35
CA THR A 612 34.78 25.68 4.46
C THR A 612 33.92 25.28 3.27
N ASP A 613 34.24 24.16 2.62
CA ASP A 613 33.50 23.60 1.49
C ASP A 613 32.03 23.30 1.88
N GLY A 614 31.81 22.75 3.08
CA GLY A 614 30.47 22.51 3.61
C GLY A 614 29.67 23.81 3.86
N LEU A 615 30.30 24.84 4.44
CA LEU A 615 29.65 26.14 4.66
C LEU A 615 29.36 26.89 3.36
N ASP A 616 30.24 26.77 2.36
CA ASP A 616 30.04 27.35 1.04
C ASP A 616 28.96 26.61 0.25
N ALA A 617 28.90 25.28 0.37
CA ALA A 617 27.81 24.49 -0.16
C ALA A 617 26.46 24.95 0.45
N ALA A 618 26.38 25.12 1.77
CA ALA A 618 25.18 25.58 2.47
C ALA A 618 24.72 26.97 1.99
N ALA A 619 25.65 27.91 1.85
CA ALA A 619 25.34 29.26 1.38
C ALA A 619 24.92 29.32 -0.09
N SER A 620 25.32 28.33 -0.90
CA SER A 620 24.90 28.23 -2.30
C SER A 620 23.48 27.67 -2.48
N VAL A 621 22.89 27.06 -1.44
CA VAL A 621 21.58 26.39 -1.53
C VAL A 621 20.45 27.31 -1.95
N PRO A 622 20.25 28.53 -1.39
CA PRO A 622 19.16 29.40 -1.79
C PRO A 622 19.15 29.73 -3.30
N GLU A 623 20.33 30.00 -3.88
CA GLU A 623 20.45 30.25 -5.33
C GLU A 623 20.16 28.99 -6.15
N LYS A 624 20.57 27.81 -5.67
CA LYS A 624 20.26 26.53 -6.33
C LYS A 624 18.76 26.20 -6.27
N LEU A 625 18.08 26.51 -5.17
CA LEU A 625 16.62 26.37 -5.06
C LEU A 625 15.91 27.33 -6.03
N ALA A 626 16.39 28.57 -6.15
CA ALA A 626 15.88 29.52 -7.14
C ALA A 626 16.18 29.08 -8.59
N GLU A 627 17.30 28.41 -8.85
CA GLU A 627 17.61 27.78 -10.14
C GLU A 627 16.63 26.64 -10.46
N ILE A 628 16.29 25.79 -9.49
CA ILE A 628 15.26 24.75 -9.65
C ILE A 628 13.91 25.39 -9.98
N ALA A 629 13.49 26.42 -9.25
CA ALA A 629 12.22 27.10 -9.50
C ALA A 629 12.16 27.74 -10.90
N ARG A 630 13.27 28.34 -11.36
CA ARG A 630 13.37 28.87 -12.73
C ARG A 630 13.33 27.77 -13.79
N ALA A 631 14.02 26.65 -13.56
CA ALA A 631 14.05 25.52 -14.48
C ALA A 631 12.68 24.84 -14.58
N ASP A 632 12.00 24.60 -13.45
CA ASP A 632 10.65 24.04 -13.41
C ASP A 632 9.64 24.98 -14.09
N ALA A 633 9.70 26.29 -13.83
CA ALA A 633 8.86 27.27 -14.52
C ALA A 633 9.07 27.27 -16.05
N ALA A 634 10.31 27.11 -16.52
CA ALA A 634 10.62 26.99 -17.94
C ALA A 634 10.04 25.70 -18.55
N VAL A 635 10.12 24.57 -17.84
CA VAL A 635 9.49 23.31 -18.26
C VAL A 635 7.98 23.46 -18.35
N GLN A 636 7.32 24.04 -17.33
CA GLN A 636 5.86 24.20 -17.32
C GLN A 636 5.35 25.15 -18.41
N ALA A 637 6.10 26.21 -18.73
CA ALA A 637 5.74 27.15 -19.80
C ALA A 637 5.66 26.46 -21.17
N GLU A 638 6.62 25.59 -21.48
CA GLU A 638 6.67 24.86 -22.75
C GLU A 638 5.83 23.57 -22.75
N ALA A 639 5.56 23.00 -21.57
CA ALA A 639 4.81 21.75 -21.44
C ALA A 639 3.40 21.82 -22.05
N GLY A 640 2.74 22.98 -21.98
CA GLY A 640 1.41 23.18 -22.56
C GLY A 640 1.36 22.95 -24.08
N ALA A 641 2.36 23.47 -24.80
CA ALA A 641 2.47 23.31 -26.25
C ALA A 641 3.10 21.97 -26.66
N TYR A 642 4.03 21.45 -25.86
CA TYR A 642 4.72 20.19 -26.15
C TYR A 642 3.84 18.95 -25.91
N ARG A 643 2.94 18.96 -24.91
CA ARG A 643 2.09 17.81 -24.57
C ARG A 643 1.27 17.29 -25.75
N PRO A 644 0.46 18.11 -26.47
CA PRO A 644 -0.35 17.61 -27.59
C PRO A 644 0.52 17.03 -28.72
N LEU A 645 1.61 17.71 -29.06
CA LEU A 645 2.54 17.27 -30.09
C LEU A 645 3.18 15.92 -29.73
N ARG A 646 3.63 15.78 -28.48
CA ARG A 646 4.17 14.52 -27.95
C ARG A 646 3.12 13.40 -28.02
N SER A 647 1.89 13.67 -27.59
CA SER A 647 0.82 12.66 -27.63
C SER A 647 0.52 12.18 -29.04
N GLU A 648 0.50 13.09 -30.01
CA GLU A 648 0.32 12.78 -31.43
C GLU A 648 1.48 11.93 -31.97
N VAL A 649 2.73 12.35 -31.77
CA VAL A 649 3.90 11.60 -32.25
C VAL A 649 4.01 10.23 -31.57
N ARG A 650 3.76 10.13 -30.27
CA ARG A 650 3.77 8.85 -29.54
C ARG A 650 2.68 7.90 -30.03
N PHE A 651 1.54 8.43 -30.48
CA PHE A 651 0.49 7.64 -31.13
C PHE A 651 0.98 7.11 -32.48
N ILE A 652 1.56 7.96 -33.33
CA ILE A 652 2.12 7.56 -34.63
C ILE A 652 3.25 6.51 -34.47
N GLU A 653 4.18 6.73 -33.53
CA GLU A 653 5.25 5.75 -33.21
C GLU A 653 4.71 4.41 -32.70
N LYS A 654 3.55 4.41 -32.03
CA LYS A 654 2.87 3.17 -31.65
C LYS A 654 2.35 2.43 -32.88
N GLU A 655 1.70 3.14 -33.81
CA GLU A 655 1.21 2.54 -35.07
C GLU A 655 2.36 2.04 -35.95
N ILE A 656 3.46 2.80 -36.05
CA ILE A 656 4.68 2.37 -36.74
C ILE A 656 5.19 1.05 -36.16
N ARG A 657 5.22 0.92 -34.82
CA ARG A 657 5.66 -0.32 -34.16
C ARG A 657 4.73 -1.49 -34.45
N ALA A 658 3.42 -1.28 -34.42
CA ALA A 658 2.46 -2.33 -34.74
C ALA A 658 2.62 -2.82 -36.20
N ALA A 659 2.79 -1.88 -37.14
CA ALA A 659 3.06 -2.20 -38.54
C ALA A 659 4.43 -2.88 -38.74
N GLN A 660 5.46 -2.46 -38.00
CA GLN A 660 6.79 -3.08 -38.03
C GLN A 660 6.77 -4.51 -37.47
N GLU A 661 6.08 -4.75 -36.35
CA GLU A 661 5.95 -6.09 -35.76
C GLU A 661 5.19 -7.03 -36.72
N LYS A 662 4.16 -6.51 -37.39
CA LYS A 662 3.46 -7.24 -38.46
C LYS A 662 4.41 -7.57 -39.61
N ALA A 663 5.22 -6.61 -40.06
CA ALA A 663 6.23 -6.84 -41.09
C ALA A 663 7.27 -7.89 -40.66
N ASP A 664 7.74 -7.88 -39.42
CA ASP A 664 8.71 -8.86 -38.91
C ASP A 664 8.11 -10.27 -38.81
N LYS A 665 6.82 -10.39 -38.40
CA LYS A 665 6.08 -11.65 -38.42
C LYS A 665 5.92 -12.18 -39.85
N LEU A 666 5.55 -11.33 -40.80
CA LEU A 666 5.42 -11.68 -42.22
C LEU A 666 6.77 -12.09 -42.82
N LYS A 667 7.85 -11.39 -42.50
CA LYS A 667 9.21 -11.73 -42.92
C LYS A 667 9.66 -13.09 -42.38
N THR A 668 9.32 -13.39 -41.13
CA THR A 668 9.59 -14.69 -40.51
C THR A 668 8.76 -15.80 -41.16
N ALA A 669 7.50 -15.55 -41.48
CA ALA A 669 6.63 -16.49 -42.18
C ALA A 669 7.11 -16.76 -43.62
N LEU A 670 7.52 -15.71 -44.33
CA LEU A 670 8.09 -15.80 -45.68
C LEU A 670 9.34 -16.68 -45.70
N GLY A 671 10.22 -16.54 -44.72
CA GLY A 671 11.42 -17.39 -44.58
C GLY A 671 11.15 -18.84 -44.18
N ARG A 672 9.91 -19.20 -43.83
CA ARG A 672 9.50 -20.55 -43.42
C ARG A 672 8.58 -21.26 -44.41
N SER A 673 8.01 -20.54 -45.39
CA SER A 673 7.13 -21.14 -46.39
C SER A 673 7.95 -21.64 -47.58
N ASP A 674 7.69 -22.87 -48.01
CA ASP A 674 8.31 -23.50 -49.19
C ASP A 674 7.42 -23.43 -50.45
N ASP A 675 6.21 -22.87 -50.35
CA ASP A 675 5.26 -22.74 -51.46
C ASP A 675 5.45 -21.40 -52.20
N PRO A 676 5.80 -21.41 -53.50
CA PRO A 676 5.98 -20.19 -54.30
C PRO A 676 4.75 -19.27 -54.34
N ALA A 677 3.53 -19.82 -54.31
CA ALA A 677 2.31 -19.01 -54.36
C ALA A 677 2.07 -18.29 -53.03
N GLU A 678 2.36 -18.96 -51.92
CA GLU A 678 2.27 -18.37 -50.58
C GLU A 678 3.37 -17.35 -50.34
N GLN A 679 4.60 -17.61 -50.81
CA GLN A 679 5.70 -16.65 -50.76
C GLN A 679 5.35 -15.34 -51.48
N ALA A 680 4.79 -15.40 -52.69
CA ALA A 680 4.39 -14.21 -53.43
C ALA A 680 3.31 -13.39 -52.69
N ARG A 681 2.35 -14.06 -52.03
CA ARG A 681 1.34 -13.38 -51.20
C ARG A 681 1.98 -12.72 -49.98
N LEU A 682 2.81 -13.46 -49.23
CA LEU A 682 3.49 -12.95 -48.04
C LEU A 682 4.43 -11.79 -48.36
N GLU A 683 5.10 -11.82 -49.51
CA GLU A 683 5.95 -10.73 -49.99
C GLU A 683 5.11 -9.48 -50.34
N ALA A 684 3.95 -9.64 -50.98
CA ALA A 684 3.04 -8.52 -51.23
C ALA A 684 2.52 -7.89 -49.92
N GLU A 685 2.12 -8.72 -48.94
CA GLU A 685 1.69 -8.25 -47.62
C GLU A 685 2.83 -7.57 -46.84
N LEU A 686 4.04 -8.10 -46.92
CA LEU A 686 5.24 -7.51 -46.31
C LEU A 686 5.52 -6.13 -46.91
N ASN A 687 5.49 -6.01 -48.24
CA ASN A 687 5.69 -4.74 -48.93
C ASN A 687 4.60 -3.72 -48.57
N ALA A 688 3.34 -4.17 -48.43
CA ALA A 688 2.26 -3.30 -47.97
C ALA A 688 2.47 -2.81 -46.54
N ALA A 689 2.87 -3.69 -45.62
CA ALA A 689 3.18 -3.32 -44.23
C ALA A 689 4.38 -2.36 -44.14
N LEU A 690 5.42 -2.57 -44.95
CA LEU A 690 6.57 -1.66 -45.03
C LEU A 690 6.17 -0.29 -45.62
N ALA A 691 5.30 -0.26 -46.63
CA ALA A 691 4.76 0.98 -47.18
C ALA A 691 3.91 1.75 -46.16
N GLU A 692 3.12 1.04 -45.35
CA GLU A 692 2.37 1.61 -44.23
C GLU A 692 3.30 2.25 -43.18
N VAL A 693 4.40 1.59 -42.84
CA VAL A 693 5.44 2.15 -41.94
C VAL A 693 5.99 3.47 -42.48
N GLU A 694 6.36 3.53 -43.77
CA GLU A 694 6.89 4.75 -44.37
C GLU A 694 5.82 5.86 -44.47
N ALA A 695 4.56 5.51 -44.76
CA ALA A 695 3.45 6.45 -44.76
C ALA A 695 3.18 7.04 -43.37
N LEU A 696 3.29 6.24 -42.30
CA LEU A 696 3.14 6.71 -40.92
C LEU A 696 4.32 7.59 -40.49
N LYS A 697 5.55 7.25 -40.86
CA LYS A 697 6.73 8.11 -40.60
C LYS A 697 6.56 9.49 -41.23
N ALA A 698 5.98 9.57 -42.42
CA ALA A 698 5.72 10.84 -43.10
C ALA A 698 4.64 11.71 -42.41
N GLN A 699 3.81 11.13 -41.53
CA GLN A 699 2.81 11.88 -40.75
C GLN A 699 3.41 12.53 -39.50
N ILE A 700 4.64 12.19 -39.10
CA ILE A 700 5.32 12.84 -37.97
C ILE A 700 5.55 14.31 -38.32
N PRO A 701 5.11 15.27 -37.48
CA PRO A 701 5.32 16.69 -37.71
C PRO A 701 6.80 17.04 -37.89
N ALA A 702 7.12 17.85 -38.90
CA ALA A 702 8.50 18.21 -39.24
C ALA A 702 9.25 18.97 -38.14
N ASP A 703 8.52 19.64 -37.25
CA ASP A 703 9.05 20.39 -36.10
C ASP A 703 9.25 19.51 -34.85
N TRP A 704 8.90 18.22 -34.89
CA TRP A 704 9.01 17.31 -33.75
C TRP A 704 10.44 17.20 -33.23
N GLU A 705 11.42 16.93 -34.09
CA GLU A 705 12.80 16.65 -33.67
C GLU A 705 13.42 17.89 -32.98
N GLU A 706 13.18 19.08 -33.53
CA GLU A 706 13.64 20.35 -32.96
C GLU A 706 12.99 20.61 -31.59
N LYS A 707 11.66 20.52 -31.51
CA LYS A 707 10.90 20.75 -30.28
C LYS A 707 11.19 19.70 -29.20
N HIS A 708 11.31 18.43 -29.56
CA HIS A 708 11.66 17.35 -28.66
C HIS A 708 13.06 17.53 -28.07
N LYS A 709 14.03 17.91 -28.91
CA LYS A 709 15.40 18.20 -28.46
C LYS A 709 15.45 19.42 -27.53
N ALA A 710 14.74 20.50 -27.87
CA ALA A 710 14.65 21.69 -27.04
C ALA A 710 14.01 21.37 -25.67
N PHE A 711 12.89 20.65 -25.66
CA PHE A 711 12.21 20.28 -24.42
C PHE A 711 13.04 19.31 -23.56
N THR A 712 13.70 18.32 -24.19
CA THR A 712 14.60 17.40 -23.48
C THR A 712 15.78 18.14 -22.83
N ALA A 713 16.28 19.22 -23.45
CA ALA A 713 17.32 20.05 -22.85
C ALA A 713 16.82 20.78 -21.58
N LEU A 714 15.55 21.22 -21.56
CA LEU A 714 14.92 21.81 -20.37
C LEU A 714 14.80 20.78 -19.24
N LEU A 715 14.31 19.56 -19.53
CA LEU A 715 14.23 18.48 -18.53
C LEU A 715 15.61 18.15 -17.95
N LYS A 716 16.64 18.03 -18.80
CA LYS A 716 18.01 17.78 -18.34
C LYS A 716 18.57 18.95 -17.51
N ALA A 717 18.22 20.19 -17.84
CA ALA A 717 18.61 21.35 -17.05
C ALA A 717 17.95 21.35 -15.67
N GLU A 718 16.66 21.03 -15.58
CA GLU A 718 15.92 20.87 -14.32
C GLU A 718 16.52 19.75 -13.46
N GLU A 719 16.76 18.57 -14.05
CA GLU A 719 17.37 17.44 -13.35
C GLU A 719 18.77 17.79 -12.84
N LYS A 720 19.57 18.48 -13.67
CA LYS A 720 20.90 18.96 -13.28
C LYS A 720 20.82 19.93 -12.10
N ALA A 721 19.91 20.90 -12.14
CA ALA A 721 19.71 21.87 -11.06
C ALA A 721 19.33 21.16 -9.75
N ARG A 722 18.40 20.20 -9.79
CA ARG A 722 18.02 19.36 -8.64
C ARG A 722 19.19 18.55 -8.11
N ASN A 723 19.98 17.92 -8.98
CA ASN A 723 21.14 17.14 -8.56
C ASN A 723 22.25 17.99 -7.95
N LEU A 724 22.47 19.21 -8.46
CA LEU A 724 23.43 20.16 -7.90
C LEU A 724 22.98 20.68 -6.52
N TYR A 725 21.70 20.99 -6.36
CA TYR A 725 21.12 21.31 -5.05
C TYR A 725 21.31 20.16 -4.06
N ARG A 726 20.92 18.95 -4.45
CA ARG A 726 20.97 17.76 -3.58
C ARG A 726 22.39 17.46 -3.09
N ARG A 727 23.40 17.59 -3.97
CA ARG A 727 24.82 17.48 -3.58
C ARG A 727 25.20 18.58 -2.60
N ALA A 728 24.88 19.83 -2.90
CA ALA A 728 25.20 20.94 -2.01
C ALA A 728 24.52 20.82 -0.63
N ALA A 729 23.28 20.32 -0.57
CA ALA A 729 22.57 20.07 0.68
C ALA A 729 23.20 18.90 1.47
N ASP A 730 23.59 17.81 0.78
CA ASP A 730 24.31 16.69 1.39
C ASP A 730 25.66 17.16 1.96
N ASP A 731 26.45 17.90 1.18
CA ASP A 731 27.77 18.43 1.55
C ASP A 731 27.66 19.45 2.72
N ALA A 732 26.63 20.29 2.70
CA ALA A 732 26.35 21.25 3.77
C ALA A 732 26.14 20.60 5.14
N TRP A 733 25.72 19.33 5.17
CA TRP A 733 25.55 18.54 6.38
C TRP A 733 26.77 17.65 6.66
N SER A 734 27.17 16.82 5.68
CA SER A 734 28.14 15.75 5.91
C SER A 734 29.52 16.29 6.25
N ALA A 735 29.96 17.36 5.60
CA ALA A 735 31.30 17.91 5.84
C ALA A 735 31.42 18.51 7.26
N PRO A 736 30.52 19.41 7.73
CA PRO A 736 30.56 19.87 9.12
C PRO A 736 30.29 18.78 10.16
N ALA A 737 29.48 17.76 9.83
CA ALA A 737 29.24 16.61 10.71
C ALA A 737 30.48 15.74 10.89
N GLU A 738 31.27 15.52 9.84
CA GLU A 738 32.56 14.82 9.89
C GLU A 738 33.54 15.57 10.81
N VAL A 739 33.67 16.88 10.63
CA VAL A 739 34.52 17.74 11.47
C VAL A 739 34.07 17.65 12.93
N LEU A 740 32.76 17.73 13.20
CA LEU A 740 32.23 17.59 14.56
C LEU A 740 32.55 16.20 15.16
N ALA A 741 32.39 15.12 14.40
CA ALA A 741 32.68 13.76 14.87
C ALA A 741 34.16 13.62 15.26
N VAL A 742 35.07 14.16 14.46
CA VAL A 742 36.50 14.20 14.78
C VAL A 742 36.74 14.99 16.07
N LEU A 743 36.13 16.17 16.24
CA LEU A 743 36.31 16.98 17.45
C LEU A 743 35.75 16.29 18.71
N GLN A 744 34.58 15.66 18.61
CA GLN A 744 33.96 14.93 19.74
C GLN A 744 34.73 13.68 20.14
N ALA A 745 35.48 13.06 19.22
CA ALA A 745 36.38 11.97 19.53
C ALA A 745 37.63 12.41 20.34
N GLY A 746 37.76 13.70 20.70
CA GLY A 746 38.88 14.24 21.46
C GLY A 746 39.15 13.55 22.79
N GLU A 747 38.12 13.24 23.59
CA GLU A 747 38.29 12.50 24.85
C GLU A 747 38.77 11.06 24.62
N GLY A 748 38.19 10.36 23.66
CA GLY A 748 38.62 9.01 23.26
C GLY A 748 40.05 9.00 22.71
N PHE A 749 40.46 10.06 22.01
CA PHE A 749 41.82 10.24 21.52
C PHE A 749 42.82 10.52 22.65
N ARG A 750 42.44 11.31 23.66
CA ARG A 750 43.25 11.51 24.88
C ARG A 750 43.46 10.21 25.66
N ALA A 751 42.46 9.35 25.72
CA ALA A 751 42.57 8.04 26.37
C ALA A 751 43.60 7.09 25.72
N LEU A 752 44.07 7.39 24.51
CA LEU A 752 45.12 6.63 23.83
C LEU A 752 46.53 6.92 24.36
N GLU A 753 46.73 8.00 25.14
CA GLU A 753 48.07 8.46 25.57
C GLU A 753 48.83 7.40 26.37
N GLU A 754 48.20 6.88 27.42
CA GLU A 754 48.82 5.92 28.34
C GLU A 754 49.14 4.57 27.65
N PRO A 755 48.20 3.94 26.91
CA PRO A 755 48.51 2.75 26.11
C PRO A 755 49.59 2.98 25.04
N LEU A 756 49.59 4.16 24.40
CA LEU A 756 50.59 4.50 23.38
C LEU A 756 52.00 4.63 23.99
N LYS A 757 52.13 5.21 25.18
CA LYS A 757 53.42 5.26 25.92
C LYS A 757 53.89 3.87 26.36
N ALA A 758 52.97 3.00 26.77
CA ALA A 758 53.28 1.63 27.19
C ALA A 758 53.88 0.77 26.06
N LEU A 759 53.52 1.04 24.80
CA LEU A 759 54.03 0.30 23.63
C LEU A 759 55.54 0.41 23.41
N ARG A 760 56.20 1.43 23.96
CA ARG A 760 57.66 1.55 23.87
C ARG A 760 58.36 0.32 24.47
N GLY A 761 57.91 -0.08 25.67
CA GLY A 761 58.45 -1.26 26.37
C GLY A 761 58.22 -2.54 25.59
N VAL A 762 57.05 -2.66 24.95
CA VAL A 762 56.68 -3.81 24.10
C VAL A 762 57.57 -3.91 22.87
N ILE A 763 57.81 -2.80 22.17
CA ILE A 763 58.67 -2.74 20.97
C ILE A 763 60.13 -3.07 21.31
N GLU A 764 60.61 -2.63 22.48
CA GLU A 764 62.00 -2.82 22.91
C GLU A 764 62.27 -4.23 23.47
N THR A 765 61.33 -4.82 24.22
CA THR A 765 61.63 -6.00 25.07
C THR A 765 60.82 -7.27 24.77
N ALA A 766 59.64 -7.18 24.14
CA ALA A 766 58.78 -8.35 23.92
C ALA A 766 59.29 -9.26 22.76
N ASP A 767 58.81 -10.50 22.72
CA ASP A 767 59.03 -11.40 21.58
C ASP A 767 58.41 -10.84 20.29
N GLN A 768 58.99 -11.15 19.12
CA GLN A 768 58.56 -10.57 17.84
C GLN A 768 57.09 -10.86 17.51
N ALA A 769 56.58 -12.07 17.82
CA ALA A 769 55.18 -12.42 17.58
C ALA A 769 54.25 -11.72 18.58
N ALA A 770 54.65 -11.65 19.86
CA ALA A 770 53.89 -10.96 20.90
C ALA A 770 53.78 -9.45 20.66
N ALA A 771 54.89 -8.81 20.25
CA ALA A 771 54.92 -7.39 19.90
C ALA A 771 54.08 -7.08 18.67
N GLU A 772 54.09 -7.95 17.64
CA GLU A 772 53.21 -7.78 16.47
C GLU A 772 51.73 -7.82 16.87
N ASP A 773 51.33 -8.78 17.70
CA ASP A 773 49.93 -8.96 18.11
C ASP A 773 49.43 -7.82 19.01
N GLU A 774 50.25 -7.33 19.92
CA GLU A 774 49.90 -6.23 20.82
C GLU A 774 49.80 -4.89 20.07
N ILE A 775 50.72 -4.61 19.14
CA ILE A 775 50.62 -3.44 18.26
C ILE A 775 49.40 -3.56 17.33
N LYS A 776 49.08 -4.76 16.85
CA LYS A 776 47.88 -5.00 16.03
C LYS A 776 46.58 -4.82 16.80
N ALA A 777 46.54 -5.24 18.07
CA ALA A 777 45.41 -5.00 18.96
C ALA A 777 45.23 -3.50 19.20
N PHE A 778 46.31 -2.77 19.46
CA PHE A 778 46.26 -1.33 19.64
C PHE A 778 45.92 -0.56 18.35
N GLU A 779 46.43 -0.99 17.18
CA GLU A 779 46.06 -0.46 15.86
C GLU A 779 44.54 -0.53 15.62
N LYS A 780 43.89 -1.59 16.12
CA LYS A 780 42.43 -1.73 16.07
C LYS A 780 41.72 -0.74 16.98
N VAL A 781 42.24 -0.50 18.19
CA VAL A 781 41.70 0.50 19.14
C VAL A 781 41.85 1.92 18.57
N VAL A 782 43.03 2.28 18.07
CA VAL A 782 43.28 3.58 17.41
C VAL A 782 42.40 3.72 16.17
N GLY A 783 42.20 2.65 15.40
CA GLY A 783 41.36 2.64 14.21
C GLY A 783 39.86 2.83 14.46
N ASN A 784 39.39 2.73 15.71
CA ASN A 784 38.02 3.02 16.10
C ASN A 784 37.81 4.49 16.51
N VAL A 785 38.88 5.29 16.61
CA VAL A 785 38.80 6.72 16.98
C VAL A 785 38.74 7.57 15.71
N GLU A 786 37.67 8.36 15.58
CA GLU A 786 37.45 9.20 14.39
C GLU A 786 38.59 10.21 14.17
N GLY A 787 39.08 10.26 12.93
CA GLY A 787 40.19 11.11 12.52
C GLY A 787 41.58 10.66 13.00
N ALA A 788 41.76 9.47 13.61
CA ALA A 788 43.07 8.96 14.06
C ALA A 788 43.91 8.26 12.95
N GLY A 789 43.62 8.55 11.68
CA GLY A 789 44.20 7.87 10.52
C GLY A 789 45.72 7.96 10.43
N ASP A 790 46.30 9.12 10.70
CA ASP A 790 47.75 9.32 10.63
C ASP A 790 48.51 8.59 11.75
N VAL A 791 47.98 8.61 12.98
CA VAL A 791 48.51 7.83 14.10
C VAL A 791 48.46 6.33 13.78
N LYS A 792 47.32 5.84 13.25
CA LYS A 792 47.18 4.46 12.80
C LYS A 792 48.17 4.09 11.69
N LYS A 793 48.40 4.99 10.73
CA LYS A 793 49.30 4.79 9.60
C LYS A 793 50.75 4.57 10.05
N PHE A 794 51.27 5.40 10.95
CA PHE A 794 52.62 5.23 11.49
C PHE A 794 52.72 4.00 12.40
N LEU A 795 51.69 3.72 13.21
CA LEU A 795 51.62 2.51 14.04
C LEU A 795 51.59 1.22 13.19
N SER A 796 50.88 1.22 12.06
CA SER A 796 50.86 0.10 11.10
C SER A 796 52.23 -0.13 10.43
N ARG A 797 53.00 0.96 10.21
CA ARG A 797 54.38 0.87 9.70
C ARG A 797 55.33 0.32 10.76
N ALA A 798 55.19 0.74 12.02
CA ALA A 798 55.93 0.19 13.15
C ALA A 798 55.68 -1.33 13.30
N ARG A 799 54.41 -1.77 13.20
CA ARG A 799 54.05 -3.20 13.17
C ARG A 799 54.73 -3.96 12.04
N ARG A 800 54.72 -3.41 10.82
CA ARG A 800 55.37 -4.04 9.65
C ARG A 800 56.89 -4.14 9.80
N ALA A 801 57.51 -3.19 10.50
CA ALA A 801 58.94 -3.23 10.79
C ALA A 801 59.28 -4.32 11.82
N ILE A 802 58.48 -4.45 12.90
CA ILE A 802 58.57 -5.56 13.87
C ILE A 802 58.41 -6.91 13.19
N LYS A 803 57.42 -7.06 12.29
CA LYS A 803 57.22 -8.30 11.52
C LYS A 803 58.43 -8.71 10.69
N LYS A 804 59.22 -7.73 10.21
CA LYS A 804 60.45 -7.95 9.43
C LYS A 804 61.70 -8.12 10.31
N GLY A 805 61.57 -8.09 11.64
CA GLY A 805 62.67 -8.17 12.59
C GLY A 805 63.49 -6.87 12.74
N ASP A 806 63.03 -5.75 12.17
CA ASP A 806 63.74 -4.48 12.17
C ASP A 806 63.23 -3.56 13.31
N ARG A 807 63.76 -3.78 14.52
CA ARG A 807 63.37 -3.02 15.73
C ARG A 807 63.79 -1.55 15.67
N ALA A 808 64.92 -1.24 15.04
CA ALA A 808 65.38 0.14 14.89
C ALA A 808 64.39 0.96 14.06
N LYS A 809 63.93 0.40 12.94
CA LYS A 809 62.90 1.02 12.11
C LYS A 809 61.53 1.05 12.77
N ALA A 810 61.20 0.06 13.59
CA ALA A 810 59.96 0.06 14.37
C ALA A 810 59.93 1.21 15.40
N LEU A 811 61.05 1.46 16.09
CA LEU A 811 61.20 2.58 17.02
C LEU A 811 61.13 3.93 16.28
N GLU A 812 61.74 4.04 15.09
CA GLU A 812 61.66 5.25 14.27
C GLU A 812 60.20 5.60 13.89
N GLU A 813 59.43 4.61 13.43
CA GLU A 813 58.01 4.82 13.09
C GLU A 813 57.12 5.01 14.34
N TYR A 814 57.50 4.46 15.49
CA TYR A 814 56.85 4.72 16.77
C TYR A 814 57.05 6.17 17.26
N GLU A 815 58.26 6.72 17.15
CA GLU A 815 58.52 8.14 17.47
C GLU A 815 57.75 9.09 16.53
N LYS A 816 57.61 8.73 15.24
CA LYS A 816 56.70 9.44 14.31
C LYS A 816 55.24 9.34 14.76
N THR A 817 54.82 8.20 15.32
CA THR A 817 53.47 8.00 15.88
C THR A 817 53.24 8.91 17.10
N LEU A 818 54.22 9.01 18.01
CA LEU A 818 54.16 9.92 19.17
C LEU A 818 54.10 11.40 18.76
N THR A 819 54.88 11.78 17.75
CA THR A 819 54.89 13.14 17.20
C THR A 819 53.52 13.48 16.60
N ALA A 820 52.99 12.61 15.74
CA ALA A 820 51.66 12.77 15.15
C ALA A 820 50.55 12.81 16.21
N TYR A 821 50.67 12.00 17.28
CA TYR A 821 49.74 12.01 18.41
C TYR A 821 49.76 13.35 19.17
N ALA A 822 50.96 13.85 19.50
CA ALA A 822 51.13 15.09 20.25
C ALA A 822 50.60 16.31 19.46
N GLU A 823 50.94 16.38 18.17
CA GLU A 823 50.40 17.40 17.27
C GLU A 823 48.87 17.34 17.21
N GLN A 824 48.32 16.12 17.06
CA GLN A 824 46.88 15.91 16.98
C GLN A 824 46.13 16.24 18.28
N SER A 825 46.71 15.89 19.42
CA SER A 825 46.16 16.21 20.75
C SER A 825 46.15 17.73 21.00
N ALA A 826 47.22 18.43 20.60
CA ALA A 826 47.37 19.86 20.82
C ALA A 826 46.39 20.73 20.01
N TRP A 827 46.10 20.38 18.74
CA TRP A 827 45.08 21.11 17.98
C TRP A 827 43.66 20.74 18.40
N ARG A 828 43.39 19.46 18.73
CA ARG A 828 42.06 19.03 19.23
C ARG A 828 41.65 19.77 20.50
N ALA A 829 42.60 19.97 21.43
CA ALA A 829 42.36 20.73 22.65
C ALA A 829 41.98 22.20 22.40
N ARG A 830 42.61 22.86 21.41
CA ARG A 830 42.28 24.24 21.04
C ARG A 830 40.94 24.33 20.30
N ALA A 831 40.62 23.33 19.48
CA ALA A 831 39.42 23.27 18.66
C ALA A 831 38.14 22.91 19.44
N GLU A 832 38.22 22.53 20.73
CA GLU A 832 37.03 22.26 21.57
C GLU A 832 36.07 23.45 21.64
N SER A 833 36.59 24.67 21.57
CA SER A 833 35.80 25.91 21.55
C SER A 833 34.85 26.03 20.34
N LEU A 834 35.11 25.31 19.25
CA LEU A 834 34.30 25.31 18.03
C LEU A 834 33.09 24.36 18.11
N ILE A 835 33.12 23.39 19.02
CA ILE A 835 32.09 22.34 19.15
C ILE A 835 30.68 22.93 19.33
N PRO A 836 30.44 23.91 20.23
CA PRO A 836 29.09 24.47 20.41
C PRO A 836 28.56 25.17 19.15
N GLY A 837 29.43 25.89 18.43
CA GLY A 837 29.06 26.59 17.20
C GLY A 837 28.69 25.64 16.07
N ILE A 838 29.50 24.59 15.85
CA ILE A 838 29.21 23.56 14.84
C ILE A 838 27.94 22.77 15.21
N LYS A 839 27.74 22.47 16.50
CA LYS A 839 26.50 21.83 16.97
C LYS A 839 25.27 22.69 16.75
N ALA A 840 25.35 24.00 17.01
CA ALA A 840 24.24 24.92 16.78
C ALA A 840 23.89 25.02 15.28
N TYR A 841 24.90 25.10 14.42
CA TYR A 841 24.73 25.07 12.97
C TYR A 841 24.04 23.79 12.50
N LEU A 842 24.58 22.61 12.87
CA LEU A 842 23.99 21.33 12.50
C LEU A 842 22.58 21.19 13.06
N ALA A 843 22.31 21.61 14.31
CA ALA A 843 20.96 21.57 14.86
C ALA A 843 19.95 22.40 14.03
N ALA A 844 20.36 23.59 13.56
CA ALA A 844 19.50 24.46 12.76
C ALA A 844 19.20 23.91 11.36
N ILE A 845 20.18 23.27 10.70
CA ILE A 845 20.01 22.75 9.34
C ILE A 845 19.52 21.30 9.29
N LYS A 846 19.41 20.63 10.45
CA LYS A 846 19.07 19.20 10.56
C LYS A 846 17.82 18.83 9.80
N ASP A 847 16.73 19.57 10.04
CA ASP A 847 15.43 19.25 9.46
C ASP A 847 15.25 19.77 8.03
N THR A 848 16.24 20.46 7.47
CA THR A 848 16.21 21.00 6.10
C THR A 848 17.34 20.44 5.25
N LEU A 849 18.52 21.07 5.23
CA LEU A 849 19.67 20.64 4.42
C LEU A 849 20.15 19.24 4.82
N GLY A 850 20.14 18.94 6.12
CA GLY A 850 20.50 17.64 6.67
C GLY A 850 19.44 16.56 6.53
N ALA A 851 18.23 16.89 6.03
CA ALA A 851 17.09 15.97 6.04
C ALA A 851 17.40 14.64 5.35
N ARG A 852 18.08 14.68 4.20
CA ARG A 852 18.45 13.50 3.40
C ARG A 852 19.43 12.55 4.09
N GLN A 853 20.19 13.04 5.06
CA GLN A 853 21.20 12.27 5.80
C GLN A 853 20.63 11.69 7.11
N GLN A 854 19.37 11.99 7.45
CA GLN A 854 18.71 11.38 8.59
C GLN A 854 18.26 9.95 8.27
N GLU A 855 18.24 9.09 9.28
CA GLU A 855 17.72 7.72 9.15
C GLU A 855 16.20 7.70 8.94
N LYS A 856 15.50 8.67 9.54
CA LYS A 856 14.03 8.76 9.56
C LYS A 856 13.57 10.20 9.31
N LEU A 857 12.37 10.34 8.78
CA LEU A 857 11.70 11.64 8.67
C LEU A 857 11.35 12.16 10.07
N SER A 858 11.59 13.45 10.31
CA SER A 858 11.02 14.14 11.46
C SER A 858 9.48 14.16 11.34
N ARG A 859 8.77 14.31 12.46
CA ARG A 859 7.29 14.34 12.45
C ARG A 859 6.74 15.42 11.50
N GLU A 860 7.40 16.56 11.43
CA GLU A 860 7.00 17.66 10.55
C GLU A 860 7.26 17.31 9.08
N GLN A 861 8.44 16.79 8.76
CA GLN A 861 8.77 16.31 7.41
C GLN A 861 7.78 15.22 6.96
N ALA A 862 7.47 14.25 7.82
CA ALA A 862 6.55 13.16 7.51
C ALA A 862 5.13 13.67 7.17
N LEU A 863 4.62 14.67 7.90
CA LEU A 863 3.32 15.28 7.61
C LEU A 863 3.33 16.07 6.29
N ALA A 864 4.41 16.82 6.03
CA ALA A 864 4.58 17.54 4.76
C ALA A 864 4.67 16.57 3.57
N MET A 865 5.45 15.49 3.71
CA MET A 865 5.58 14.45 2.68
C MET A 865 4.24 13.78 2.44
N ALA A 866 3.48 13.46 3.50
CA ALA A 866 2.18 12.81 3.38
C ALA A 866 1.16 13.67 2.63
N SER A 867 1.17 14.99 2.85
CA SER A 867 0.32 15.93 2.11
C SER A 867 0.75 16.03 0.64
N CYS A 868 2.05 16.23 0.39
CA CYS A 868 2.57 16.42 -0.96
C CYS A 868 2.35 15.19 -1.86
N THR A 869 2.61 13.98 -1.35
CA THR A 869 2.46 12.73 -2.13
C THR A 869 1.03 12.24 -2.23
N ALA A 870 0.06 12.90 -1.58
CA ALA A 870 -1.36 12.52 -1.67
C ALA A 870 -2.01 12.94 -3.00
N HIS A 871 -1.40 13.89 -3.71
CA HIS A 871 -1.84 14.39 -5.01
C HIS A 871 -1.28 13.55 -6.16
N HIS A 872 -2.03 13.46 -7.26
CA HIS A 872 -1.54 12.86 -8.49
C HIS A 872 -0.64 13.84 -9.24
N VAL A 873 0.51 13.37 -9.70
CA VAL A 873 1.49 14.16 -10.46
C VAL A 873 1.68 13.53 -11.82
N ASP A 874 1.39 14.30 -12.88
CA ASP A 874 1.64 13.91 -14.27
C ASP A 874 3.16 13.75 -14.49
N VAL A 875 3.59 12.52 -14.78
CA VAL A 875 4.99 12.19 -15.09
C VAL A 875 5.20 11.91 -16.57
N SER A 876 4.16 12.07 -17.38
CA SER A 876 4.14 11.68 -18.79
C SER A 876 5.17 12.40 -19.63
N LEU A 877 5.58 13.62 -19.27
CA LEU A 877 6.62 14.37 -19.97
C LEU A 877 7.99 13.65 -20.00
N ASN A 878 8.21 12.68 -19.10
CA ASN A 878 9.42 11.85 -19.04
C ASN A 878 9.32 10.57 -19.89
N PHE A 879 8.20 10.36 -20.60
CA PHE A 879 7.90 9.21 -21.48
C PHE A 879 7.44 9.72 -22.86
#